data_AF-M3BSH8-F1
#
_entry.id   AF-M3BSH8-F1
#
_cell.length_a   1.000
_cell.length_b   1.000
_cell.length_c   1.000
_cell.angle_alpha   90.00
_cell.angle_beta   90.00
_cell.angle_gamma   90.00
#
_symmetry.space_group_name_H-M   'P 1'
#
loop_
_entity.id
_entity.type
_entity.pdbx_description
1 polymer ?
#
loop_
_entity_poly.entity_id
_entity_poly.type
_entity_poly.pdbx_seq_one_letter_code
_entity_poly.pdbx_strand_id
1 'polypeptide(L)'
;MPKPLQKRGRRMKRKHEDGPEEEVTGTSPKRQKSSDENPTGPLPESNFMSLQDADGDMSGAYPSGGGTEKAFFGVLDEQEQEYFKNADSLLEQNAFPNAEERAAFLQSVFREADDKALKLAQSQSCSRVLERLIKLSTAAQLKSLFQKLSGNFIHLLSHRFASHCCESLFTYAAPHVSDELKAKPSDLKSHNPDDVFVSMETLFLHTLAELEGNFGYLLTEKYASHALRILLLVLAGEPISTDSMKSLLRSKRKEGINGKGGEDATGKSRVVPKSFSTALEKLISDSVAGLDTDKLRGLATHPNANPTLQVLLTIELTHYGKQRGKDEKSIIRTLLPDEPFTAESHSAAFLSGLVYDPIGSHLVEKIIQHAPSKLFKSMYKTFFKERLASHARNEVATHVVCRILERLGYDDLLEAHEILVPEIPGLLQKRWTSMTQTMIERCTVRDIDTQAIAVQIDRFYQGGKGFDIAKMLFVTEEPGHAEKTANASNPGGPTGTGSNTTATYFPRPAEPTKVHFNILAQAMLLVPGSLSSLILDALIDLDKSTILMMSKDYIVTRTIQHALTTKNASMVTRRKLIARFQGNIGDMALDKSASHVVDCIWEGTHGLAFIRERIAEELAENEAALRESPSGRAVWKNWKMDIYKRRRQEWVRQSRIKASNDGFQAFSEIEAKQESGTKKTPLQMARERHAQNKAKSEKKEREMMQEDGDIQPTTEKRSRSSKSSHGSMSSASTRPQRLLTAVQQLVTSFIQKADDDASSKAQGNNTGKPVDGPRSVLLEQHTPKELRHLMGCVLPEHGLGRDGFIDMVKKTFQYSVNVWDQGFLDKLYATTTPVGLAADLVLSSLNTNLHVYQVSPALTIIEKQTARALAELFGLTGVNSGGVSQPGGSAANQSSMVIARNNLFPETKTEGNGSRRFVLFTSAHGHYSVEKAAQMFGFGSQAVRAVDVDERGCMIPAALDAAIEKAKNDGETPFYINATAGTTVLGSFDPIDKIAPIARKHGLWLHVDGSWGGSVVFSDKQRYKLRGIELADSISICPHKMLNVPLTCSFLLGKDLREFHKGMTLPAGYLFHNADDVDNGSAIKTDPSSLILDTEVQQEFWDLADLTPQCGRRGDSLKLALSWIYYGTEGFRDYIDHAFDIAGGMAAHIVSSKPKFSLVSENPPPCLQICFYYNKQTGEGAAEKNCAITEKICHGLIARGFMVDYAPGEEGKFFRVVVNGQTRRETIFGLTNSIEEIAEQLGL
;
A
#
# COMPACT_ATOMS: atom_id res chain seq x y z
N MET A 1 6.19 10.14 -60.59
CA MET A 1 6.15 8.70 -60.98
C MET A 1 7.51 8.34 -61.59
N PRO A 2 7.98 7.07 -61.54
CA PRO A 2 7.46 5.92 -60.81
C PRO A 2 8.46 5.28 -59.80
N LYS A 3 7.91 4.35 -59.02
CA LYS A 3 8.52 3.28 -58.21
C LYS A 3 9.12 2.16 -59.13
N PRO A 4 9.62 0.97 -58.67
CA PRO A 4 10.38 0.57 -57.44
C PRO A 4 11.42 -0.60 -57.64
N LEU A 5 11.85 -1.25 -56.54
CA LEU A 5 12.13 -2.71 -56.31
C LEU A 5 13.55 -3.37 -56.43
N GLN A 6 13.86 -4.13 -55.37
CA GLN A 6 14.41 -5.52 -55.29
C GLN A 6 15.93 -5.87 -55.18
N LYS A 7 16.29 -6.27 -53.94
CA LYS A 7 16.79 -7.60 -53.50
C LYS A 7 18.12 -8.22 -54.02
N ARG A 8 18.88 -8.74 -53.03
CA ARG A 8 19.82 -9.90 -53.01
C ARG A 8 21.22 -9.79 -53.67
N GLY A 9 22.24 -9.70 -52.80
CA GLY A 9 23.06 -10.91 -52.53
C GLY A 9 24.60 -10.84 -52.66
N ARG A 10 25.29 -11.33 -51.61
CA ARG A 10 26.68 -11.86 -51.54
C ARG A 10 27.88 -10.97 -51.94
N ARG A 11 28.83 -10.82 -51.00
CA ARG A 11 30.19 -11.40 -51.17
C ARG A 11 30.96 -11.57 -49.83
N MET A 12 31.88 -12.53 -49.81
CA MET A 12 32.88 -12.78 -48.75
C MET A 12 34.30 -12.47 -49.26
N LYS A 13 35.20 -12.11 -48.34
CA LYS A 13 36.67 -12.31 -48.31
C LYS A 13 37.05 -12.25 -46.81
N ARG A 14 37.62 -13.24 -46.12
CA ARG A 14 38.43 -14.45 -46.42
C ARG A 14 39.94 -14.22 -46.63
N LYS A 15 40.69 -14.49 -45.54
CA LYS A 15 41.94 -15.27 -45.45
C LYS A 15 41.80 -16.12 -44.15
N HIS A 16 42.16 -17.40 -44.03
CA HIS A 16 43.33 -18.18 -44.49
C HIS A 16 44.64 -17.77 -43.78
N GLU A 17 45.61 -18.65 -43.54
CA GLU A 17 45.77 -20.13 -43.71
C GLU A 17 45.94 -20.78 -42.28
N ASP A 18 45.97 -22.10 -41.95
CA ASP A 18 45.89 -23.41 -42.65
C ASP A 18 45.43 -24.57 -41.68
N GLY A 19 45.60 -25.87 -42.02
CA GLY A 19 45.22 -27.10 -41.23
C GLY A 19 46.38 -27.86 -40.52
N PRO A 20 46.36 -29.21 -40.31
CA PRO A 20 45.46 -30.29 -40.83
C PRO A 20 44.57 -30.98 -39.75
N GLU A 21 43.41 -31.59 -40.06
CA GLU A 21 43.10 -33.00 -40.49
C GLU A 21 43.50 -34.09 -39.45
N GLU A 22 42.74 -35.18 -39.19
CA GLU A 22 41.74 -35.93 -40.00
C GLU A 22 40.35 -36.14 -39.33
N GLU A 23 39.54 -37.09 -39.82
CA GLU A 23 38.07 -37.23 -39.65
C GLU A 23 37.65 -38.71 -39.31
N VAL A 24 36.34 -38.98 -39.21
CA VAL A 24 35.65 -40.31 -39.37
C VAL A 24 35.47 -41.24 -38.14
N THR A 25 34.36 -41.01 -37.41
CA THR A 25 33.38 -41.99 -36.82
C THR A 25 33.80 -43.15 -35.87
N GLY A 26 32.92 -43.50 -34.91
CA GLY A 26 32.85 -44.88 -34.37
C GLY A 26 32.30 -45.09 -32.94
N THR A 27 31.07 -45.57 -32.85
CA THR A 27 30.36 -46.33 -31.77
C THR A 27 31.04 -46.76 -30.43
N SER A 28 30.20 -46.83 -29.37
CA SER A 28 30.28 -47.48 -28.03
C SER A 28 31.13 -48.78 -27.89
N PRO A 29 31.60 -49.25 -26.67
CA PRO A 29 30.86 -49.27 -25.39
C PRO A 29 31.64 -49.31 -24.02
N LYS A 30 30.89 -49.44 -22.88
CA LYS A 30 31.13 -50.12 -21.55
C LYS A 30 32.59 -50.56 -21.18
N ARG A 31 33.10 -50.57 -19.91
CA ARG A 31 32.54 -51.09 -18.63
C ARG A 31 33.57 -51.06 -17.43
N GLN A 32 33.10 -50.96 -16.16
CA GLN A 32 33.66 -51.58 -14.90
C GLN A 32 35.10 -51.23 -14.42
N LYS A 33 35.58 -51.50 -13.17
CA LYS A 33 35.14 -52.19 -11.90
C LYS A 33 35.40 -51.24 -10.68
N SER A 34 34.77 -51.29 -9.50
CA SER A 34 34.62 -52.32 -8.43
C SER A 34 35.92 -52.66 -7.66
N SER A 35 35.91 -52.89 -6.34
CA SER A 35 34.83 -52.88 -5.30
C SER A 35 35.36 -52.19 -4.00
N ASP A 36 35.13 -52.44 -2.70
CA ASP A 36 34.52 -53.45 -1.78
C ASP A 36 34.17 -52.70 -0.44
N GLU A 37 33.05 -52.85 0.27
CA GLU A 37 32.61 -53.89 1.26
C GLU A 37 33.42 -53.94 2.60
N ASN A 38 32.87 -54.10 3.84
CA ASN A 38 31.52 -54.10 4.46
C ASN A 38 31.67 -54.14 6.03
N PRO A 39 30.68 -54.43 6.92
CA PRO A 39 29.32 -53.88 7.16
C PRO A 39 29.01 -53.53 8.66
N THR A 40 27.86 -52.89 8.97
CA THR A 40 26.86 -53.23 10.04
C THR A 40 25.81 -52.11 10.26
N GLY A 41 24.55 -52.49 10.52
CA GLY A 41 23.42 -51.60 10.90
C GLY A 41 22.84 -51.94 12.30
N PRO A 42 21.59 -51.53 12.68
CA PRO A 42 20.46 -51.16 11.80
C PRO A 42 19.59 -49.92 12.19
N LEU A 43 18.88 -49.38 11.18
CA LEU A 43 17.45 -48.96 11.09
C LEU A 43 16.66 -48.46 12.33
N PRO A 44 15.58 -47.66 12.14
CA PRO A 44 15.37 -46.57 11.15
C PRO A 44 14.68 -45.31 11.74
N GLU A 45 14.89 -44.13 11.15
CA GLU A 45 14.04 -42.95 11.38
C GLU A 45 13.30 -42.51 10.09
N SER A 46 12.19 -41.78 10.27
CA SER A 46 11.22 -41.49 9.20
C SER A 46 11.65 -40.36 8.27
N ASN A 47 11.71 -40.65 6.96
CA ASN A 47 11.92 -39.63 5.93
C ASN A 47 10.79 -38.58 5.93
N PHE A 48 11.09 -37.38 6.44
CA PHE A 48 10.28 -36.20 6.20
C PHE A 48 10.80 -35.53 4.91
N MET A 49 10.12 -35.74 3.77
CA MET A 49 10.49 -35.07 2.52
C MET A 49 10.30 -33.56 2.66
N SER A 50 11.39 -32.80 2.53
CA SER A 50 11.31 -31.34 2.42
C SER A 50 10.78 -30.95 1.04
N LEU A 51 9.79 -30.07 1.00
CA LEU A 51 9.27 -29.48 -0.25
C LEU A 51 10.10 -28.28 -0.74
N GLN A 52 11.29 -28.05 -0.15
CA GLN A 52 12.12 -26.87 -0.44
C GLN A 52 13.06 -27.01 -1.66
N ASP A 53 13.33 -28.24 -2.12
CA ASP A 53 14.20 -28.48 -3.30
C ASP A 53 13.48 -28.27 -4.64
N ALA A 54 12.48 -27.39 -4.67
CA ALA A 54 11.66 -27.04 -5.84
C ALA A 54 11.88 -25.59 -6.36
N ASP A 55 12.83 -24.84 -5.77
CA ASP A 55 13.26 -23.49 -6.20
C ASP A 55 14.09 -23.51 -7.52
N GLY A 56 13.65 -24.32 -8.48
CA GLY A 56 14.01 -24.14 -9.89
C GLY A 56 13.25 -22.93 -10.47
N ASP A 57 13.83 -22.28 -11.48
CA ASP A 57 13.22 -21.13 -12.14
C ASP A 57 11.94 -21.51 -12.89
N MET A 58 10.81 -21.47 -12.18
CA MET A 58 9.48 -21.83 -12.69
C MET A 58 8.93 -20.83 -13.73
N SER A 59 9.68 -19.78 -14.10
CA SER A 59 9.40 -19.06 -15.35
C SER A 59 9.57 -19.96 -16.59
N GLY A 60 10.32 -21.06 -16.47
CA GLY A 60 10.46 -22.10 -17.49
C GLY A 60 9.36 -23.17 -17.50
N ALA A 61 8.33 -23.10 -16.63
CA ALA A 61 7.24 -24.09 -16.61
C ALA A 61 6.43 -24.12 -17.92
N TYR A 62 6.36 -22.98 -18.61
CA TYR A 62 5.99 -22.84 -20.01
C TYR A 62 7.12 -22.08 -20.72
N PRO A 63 7.47 -22.38 -21.98
CA PRO A 63 8.46 -21.60 -22.72
C PRO A 63 8.00 -20.14 -22.84
N SER A 64 8.91 -19.19 -22.60
CA SER A 64 8.66 -17.77 -22.85
C SER A 64 8.12 -17.56 -24.26
N GLY A 65 6.88 -17.04 -24.36
CA GLY A 65 6.21 -16.79 -25.64
C GLY A 65 7.12 -16.03 -26.59
N GLY A 66 7.41 -16.63 -27.76
CA GLY A 66 8.54 -16.27 -28.62
C GLY A 66 8.63 -14.76 -28.86
N GLY A 67 9.68 -14.15 -28.28
CA GLY A 67 9.82 -12.72 -27.99
C GLY A 67 8.89 -11.77 -28.74
N THR A 68 7.66 -11.58 -28.22
CA THR A 68 6.71 -10.63 -28.78
C THR A 68 7.27 -9.21 -28.62
N GLU A 69 7.62 -8.58 -29.74
CA GLU A 69 7.96 -7.16 -29.75
C GLU A 69 6.81 -6.36 -29.10
N LYS A 70 7.14 -5.30 -28.35
CA LYS A 70 6.13 -4.46 -27.71
C LYS A 70 5.39 -3.66 -28.79
N ALA A 71 4.30 -4.23 -29.29
CA ALA A 71 3.44 -3.63 -30.28
C ALA A 71 3.06 -2.20 -29.86
N PHE A 72 3.58 -1.21 -30.58
CA PHE A 72 3.46 0.20 -30.25
C PHE A 72 2.51 0.84 -31.26
N PHE A 73 1.29 1.16 -30.82
CA PHE A 73 0.23 1.67 -31.71
C PHE A 73 0.30 3.20 -31.90
N GLY A 74 1.45 3.80 -31.59
CA GLY A 74 1.65 5.23 -31.55
C GLY A 74 1.27 5.86 -30.21
N VAL A 75 1.58 7.15 -30.08
CA VAL A 75 1.19 8.00 -28.95
C VAL A 75 0.04 8.92 -29.38
N LEU A 76 -0.76 9.37 -28.42
CA LEU A 76 -1.74 10.43 -28.65
C LEU A 76 -1.02 11.78 -28.67
N ASP A 77 -1.25 12.60 -29.68
CA ASP A 77 -0.72 13.97 -29.70
C ASP A 77 -1.34 14.85 -28.61
N GLU A 78 -0.83 16.07 -28.43
CA GLU A 78 -1.24 16.94 -27.33
C GLU A 78 -2.73 17.35 -27.43
N GLN A 79 -3.25 17.55 -28.64
CA GLN A 79 -4.65 17.91 -28.89
C GLN A 79 -5.57 16.69 -28.68
N GLU A 80 -5.17 15.51 -29.18
CA GLU A 80 -5.82 14.24 -28.88
C GLU A 80 -5.90 14.02 -27.35
N GLN A 81 -4.80 14.19 -26.62
CA GLN A 81 -4.76 13.99 -25.17
C GLN A 81 -5.59 15.00 -24.38
N GLU A 82 -5.57 16.28 -24.76
CA GLU A 82 -6.36 17.30 -24.08
C GLU A 82 -7.86 17.06 -24.29
N TYR A 83 -8.28 16.80 -25.53
CA TYR A 83 -9.66 16.48 -25.87
C TYR A 83 -10.23 15.34 -25.01
N PHE A 84 -9.51 14.22 -24.91
CA PHE A 84 -9.99 13.07 -24.13
C PHE A 84 -9.97 13.31 -22.62
N LYS A 85 -9.02 14.09 -22.08
CA LYS A 85 -9.05 14.49 -20.64
C LYS A 85 -10.26 15.36 -20.33
N ASN A 86 -10.52 16.36 -21.17
CA ASN A 86 -11.64 17.29 -20.99
C ASN A 86 -12.99 16.55 -21.11
N ALA A 87 -13.10 15.61 -22.05
CA ALA A 87 -14.25 14.71 -22.17
C ALA A 87 -14.44 13.81 -20.93
N ASP A 88 -13.37 13.26 -20.35
CA ASP A 88 -13.45 12.42 -19.15
C ASP A 88 -13.99 13.19 -17.94
N SER A 89 -13.52 14.43 -17.76
CA SER A 89 -13.94 15.34 -16.68
C SER A 89 -15.43 15.71 -16.78
N LEU A 90 -15.89 16.10 -17.97
CA LEU A 90 -17.32 16.39 -18.21
C LEU A 90 -18.22 15.17 -17.97
N LEU A 91 -17.74 13.98 -18.35
CA LEU A 91 -18.42 12.71 -18.08
C LEU A 91 -18.33 12.24 -16.62
N GLU A 92 -17.41 12.78 -15.82
CA GLU A 92 -17.33 12.54 -14.37
C GLU A 92 -18.31 13.41 -13.59
N GLN A 93 -18.26 14.73 -13.85
CA GLN A 93 -19.14 15.71 -13.21
C GLN A 93 -20.61 15.53 -13.64
N ASN A 94 -20.85 14.86 -14.78
CA ASN A 94 -22.17 14.64 -15.36
C ASN A 94 -22.96 15.95 -15.57
N ALA A 95 -22.22 17.03 -15.88
CA ALA A 95 -22.71 18.41 -15.99
C ALA A 95 -23.43 18.69 -17.33
N PHE A 96 -24.44 17.88 -17.65
CA PHE A 96 -25.23 18.00 -18.89
C PHE A 96 -26.64 18.54 -18.57
N PRO A 97 -27.14 19.56 -19.28
CA PRO A 97 -28.49 20.12 -19.08
C PRO A 97 -29.63 19.10 -19.20
N ASN A 98 -29.47 18.10 -20.07
CA ASN A 98 -30.43 17.03 -20.30
C ASN A 98 -29.75 15.73 -20.78
N ALA A 99 -30.53 14.66 -20.92
CA ALA A 99 -30.03 13.35 -21.32
C ALA A 99 -29.70 13.24 -22.82
N GLU A 100 -30.25 14.10 -23.66
CA GLU A 100 -30.11 14.06 -25.12
C GLU A 100 -28.77 14.70 -25.55
N GLU A 101 -28.42 15.86 -25.00
CA GLU A 101 -27.10 16.47 -25.14
C GLU A 101 -25.99 15.55 -24.61
N ARG A 102 -26.22 14.88 -23.47
CA ARG A 102 -25.30 13.87 -22.93
C ARG A 102 -25.09 12.70 -23.88
N ALA A 103 -26.12 12.26 -24.60
CA ALA A 103 -26.02 11.20 -25.60
C ALA A 103 -25.29 11.68 -26.86
N ALA A 104 -25.60 12.88 -27.36
CA ALA A 104 -24.92 13.48 -28.51
C ALA A 104 -23.42 13.72 -28.24
N PHE A 105 -23.06 14.17 -27.03
CA PHE A 105 -21.68 14.32 -26.59
C PHE A 105 -20.96 12.96 -26.49
N LEU A 106 -21.60 11.94 -25.90
CA LEU A 106 -21.04 10.58 -25.89
C LEU A 106 -20.82 10.03 -27.31
N GLN A 107 -21.70 10.34 -28.26
CA GLN A 107 -21.56 9.92 -29.65
C GLN A 107 -20.39 10.64 -30.37
N SER A 108 -20.15 11.92 -30.08
CA SER A 108 -19.00 12.64 -30.68
C SER A 108 -17.67 12.16 -30.11
N VAL A 109 -17.54 12.00 -28.78
CA VAL A 109 -16.33 11.47 -28.14
C VAL A 109 -16.06 10.02 -28.56
N PHE A 110 -17.10 9.21 -28.73
CA PHE A 110 -16.95 7.86 -29.30
C PHE A 110 -16.37 7.90 -30.73
N ARG A 111 -16.94 8.74 -31.61
CA ARG A 111 -16.48 8.87 -33.00
C ARG A 111 -15.01 9.30 -33.07
N GLU A 112 -14.60 10.20 -32.17
CA GLU A 112 -13.20 10.65 -32.09
C GLU A 112 -12.25 9.54 -31.57
N ALA A 113 -12.76 8.66 -30.71
CA ALA A 113 -12.01 7.55 -30.10
C ALA A 113 -11.88 6.30 -30.99
N ASP A 114 -12.81 6.06 -31.92
CA ASP A 114 -12.96 4.78 -32.63
C ASP A 114 -11.69 4.33 -33.38
N ASP A 115 -11.08 5.20 -34.20
CA ASP A 115 -9.79 4.93 -34.87
C ASP A 115 -8.56 5.11 -33.96
N LYS A 116 -8.75 5.56 -32.71
CA LYS A 116 -7.69 5.81 -31.73
C LYS A 116 -7.67 4.80 -30.59
N ALA A 117 -8.56 3.80 -30.61
CA ALA A 117 -8.82 2.88 -29.50
C ALA A 117 -7.55 2.18 -28.97
N LEU A 118 -6.64 1.75 -29.86
CA LEU A 118 -5.37 1.11 -29.49
C LEU A 118 -4.40 2.09 -28.79
N LYS A 119 -4.24 3.32 -29.31
CA LYS A 119 -3.47 4.40 -28.64
C LYS A 119 -4.05 4.71 -27.25
N LEU A 120 -5.38 4.84 -27.17
CA LEU A 120 -6.12 5.14 -25.95
C LEU A 120 -5.91 4.07 -24.88
N ALA A 121 -6.02 2.79 -25.25
CA ALA A 121 -5.79 1.66 -24.34
C ALA A 121 -4.36 1.62 -23.79
N GLN A 122 -3.36 2.03 -24.57
CA GLN A 122 -1.96 2.11 -24.12
C GLN A 122 -1.62 3.40 -23.34
N SER A 123 -2.46 4.42 -23.37
CA SER A 123 -2.17 5.71 -22.74
C SER A 123 -2.33 5.71 -21.21
N GLN A 124 -1.32 6.22 -20.50
CA GLN A 124 -1.39 6.43 -19.03
C GLN A 124 -2.45 7.47 -18.64
N SER A 125 -2.64 8.50 -19.46
CA SER A 125 -3.61 9.57 -19.24
C SER A 125 -5.00 9.19 -19.73
N CYS A 126 -5.10 8.47 -20.86
CA CYS A 126 -6.37 8.34 -21.59
C CYS A 126 -7.03 6.94 -21.54
N SER A 127 -6.37 5.90 -21.01
CA SER A 127 -6.97 4.55 -20.87
C SER A 127 -8.22 4.54 -19.99
N ARG A 128 -8.27 5.38 -18.94
CA ARG A 128 -9.46 5.61 -18.10
C ARG A 128 -10.66 6.15 -18.90
N VAL A 129 -10.41 6.95 -19.92
CA VAL A 129 -11.45 7.50 -20.82
C VAL A 129 -12.02 6.38 -21.68
N LEU A 130 -11.17 5.50 -22.22
CA LEU A 130 -11.63 4.32 -22.96
C LEU A 130 -12.42 3.36 -22.05
N GLU A 131 -11.97 3.12 -20.81
CA GLU A 131 -12.77 2.39 -19.82
C GLU A 131 -14.14 3.05 -19.56
N ARG A 132 -14.23 4.38 -19.53
CA ARG A 132 -15.49 5.11 -19.31
C ARG A 132 -16.40 5.04 -20.53
N LEU A 133 -15.85 5.20 -21.73
CA LEU A 133 -16.57 5.05 -23.00
C LEU A 133 -17.14 3.64 -23.14
N ILE A 134 -16.36 2.59 -22.81
CA ILE A 134 -16.84 1.20 -22.80
C ILE A 134 -18.07 1.03 -21.88
N LYS A 135 -18.04 1.57 -20.65
CA LYS A 135 -19.19 1.50 -19.71
C LYS A 135 -20.45 2.23 -20.18
N LEU A 136 -20.30 3.19 -21.11
CA LEU A 136 -21.36 4.07 -21.58
C LEU A 136 -21.74 3.81 -23.05
N SER A 137 -21.10 2.85 -23.71
CA SER A 137 -21.31 2.50 -25.12
C SER A 137 -22.57 1.65 -25.32
N THR A 138 -23.23 1.86 -26.45
CA THR A 138 -24.27 0.96 -26.96
C THR A 138 -23.65 -0.36 -27.47
N ALA A 139 -24.47 -1.39 -27.68
CA ALA A 139 -24.01 -2.69 -28.19
C ALA A 139 -23.25 -2.58 -29.53
N ALA A 140 -23.68 -1.69 -30.44
CA ALA A 140 -22.99 -1.47 -31.71
C ALA A 140 -21.62 -0.78 -31.53
N GLN A 141 -21.54 0.20 -30.64
CA GLN A 141 -20.30 0.87 -30.26
C GLN A 141 -19.30 -0.09 -29.59
N LEU A 142 -19.79 -0.97 -28.71
CA LEU A 142 -18.98 -2.02 -28.10
C LEU A 142 -18.42 -2.99 -29.15
N LYS A 143 -19.20 -3.38 -30.17
CA LYS A 143 -18.71 -4.21 -31.28
C LYS A 143 -17.58 -3.54 -32.05
N SER A 144 -17.72 -2.26 -32.41
CA SER A 144 -16.65 -1.53 -33.13
C SER A 144 -15.36 -1.52 -32.32
N LEU A 145 -15.40 -1.14 -31.04
CA LEU A 145 -14.21 -1.16 -30.17
C LEU A 145 -13.61 -2.57 -30.05
N PHE A 146 -14.43 -3.62 -29.93
CA PHE A 146 -13.96 -4.99 -29.85
C PHE A 146 -13.26 -5.42 -31.15
N GLN A 147 -13.82 -5.06 -32.32
CA GLN A 147 -13.20 -5.28 -33.63
C GLN A 147 -11.88 -4.53 -33.77
N LYS A 148 -11.80 -3.25 -33.34
CA LYS A 148 -10.59 -2.42 -33.41
C LYS A 148 -9.46 -2.90 -32.48
N LEU A 149 -9.78 -3.60 -31.39
CA LEU A 149 -8.78 -4.21 -30.49
C LEU A 149 -8.40 -5.66 -30.85
N SER A 150 -9.15 -6.31 -31.75
CA SER A 150 -8.89 -7.69 -32.20
C SER A 150 -7.56 -7.81 -32.96
N GLY A 151 -6.90 -8.96 -32.86
CA GLY A 151 -5.57 -9.19 -33.43
C GLY A 151 -4.43 -8.63 -32.58
N ASN A 152 -4.74 -8.08 -31.40
CA ASN A 152 -3.79 -7.41 -30.50
C ASN A 152 -3.98 -7.78 -29.01
N PHE A 153 -4.97 -8.61 -28.68
CA PHE A 153 -5.29 -8.99 -27.29
C PHE A 153 -4.11 -9.63 -26.54
N ILE A 154 -3.24 -10.46 -27.16
CA ILE A 154 -2.04 -10.98 -26.47
C ILE A 154 -1.21 -9.83 -25.87
N HIS A 155 -1.02 -8.75 -26.63
CA HIS A 155 -0.28 -7.58 -26.18
C HIS A 155 -1.10 -6.74 -25.19
N LEU A 156 -2.37 -6.46 -25.49
CA LEU A 156 -3.22 -5.57 -24.68
C LEU A 156 -3.45 -6.15 -23.28
N LEU A 157 -3.65 -7.46 -23.14
CA LEU A 157 -3.83 -8.15 -21.87
C LEU A 157 -2.57 -8.08 -20.99
N SER A 158 -1.38 -8.21 -21.59
CA SER A 158 -0.09 -8.10 -20.89
C SER A 158 0.37 -6.65 -20.66
N HIS A 159 -0.41 -5.65 -21.11
CA HIS A 159 -0.04 -4.24 -20.98
C HIS A 159 -0.63 -3.58 -19.72
N ARG A 160 0.19 -2.79 -19.00
CA ARG A 160 -0.10 -2.20 -17.69
C ARG A 160 -1.31 -1.25 -17.59
N PHE A 161 -1.92 -0.89 -18.72
CA PHE A 161 -3.13 -0.07 -18.80
C PHE A 161 -4.22 -0.67 -19.70
N ALA A 162 -3.83 -1.29 -20.82
CA ALA A 162 -4.78 -1.85 -21.77
C ALA A 162 -5.46 -3.11 -21.22
N SER A 163 -4.84 -3.81 -20.27
CA SER A 163 -5.45 -4.85 -19.45
C SER A 163 -6.75 -4.38 -18.81
N HIS A 164 -6.78 -3.19 -18.18
CA HIS A 164 -7.99 -2.63 -17.56
C HIS A 164 -9.07 -2.24 -18.58
N CYS A 165 -8.65 -1.87 -19.80
CA CYS A 165 -9.55 -1.66 -20.93
C CYS A 165 -10.17 -3.00 -21.40
N CYS A 166 -9.39 -4.08 -21.45
CA CYS A 166 -9.87 -5.43 -21.77
C CYS A 166 -10.77 -6.01 -20.66
N GLU A 167 -10.39 -5.87 -19.38
CA GLU A 167 -11.22 -6.19 -18.20
C GLU A 167 -12.61 -5.53 -18.34
N SER A 168 -12.63 -4.25 -18.70
CA SER A 168 -13.86 -3.48 -18.88
C SER A 168 -14.63 -3.91 -20.14
N LEU A 169 -13.97 -4.11 -21.27
CA LEU A 169 -14.60 -4.53 -22.52
C LEU A 169 -15.30 -5.88 -22.35
N PHE A 170 -14.59 -6.89 -21.83
CA PHE A 170 -15.17 -8.21 -21.61
C PHE A 170 -16.35 -8.16 -20.62
N THR A 171 -16.25 -7.35 -19.56
CA THR A 171 -17.33 -7.18 -18.57
C THR A 171 -18.60 -6.59 -19.18
N TYR A 172 -18.48 -5.57 -20.03
CA TYR A 172 -19.64 -4.84 -20.57
C TYR A 172 -20.15 -5.41 -21.91
N ALA A 173 -19.34 -6.16 -22.65
CA ALA A 173 -19.77 -6.93 -23.83
C ALA A 173 -20.53 -8.22 -23.48
N ALA A 174 -20.23 -8.83 -22.32
CA ALA A 174 -20.78 -10.14 -21.93
C ALA A 174 -22.33 -10.22 -21.86
N PRO A 175 -23.08 -9.22 -21.36
CA PRO A 175 -24.55 -9.26 -21.39
C PRO A 175 -25.12 -9.36 -22.80
N HIS A 176 -24.51 -8.68 -23.77
CA HIS A 176 -25.02 -8.63 -25.14
C HIS A 176 -24.93 -9.97 -25.89
N VAL A 177 -23.99 -10.85 -25.50
CA VAL A 177 -24.00 -12.24 -25.99
C VAL A 177 -25.30 -12.96 -25.59
N SER A 178 -25.73 -12.77 -24.34
CA SER A 178 -26.99 -13.33 -23.83
C SER A 178 -28.23 -12.63 -24.40
N ASP A 179 -28.11 -11.42 -24.95
CA ASP A 179 -29.23 -10.70 -25.57
C ASP A 179 -29.39 -11.09 -27.04
N GLU A 180 -28.28 -11.20 -27.79
CA GLU A 180 -28.27 -11.73 -29.16
C GLU A 180 -28.83 -13.16 -29.22
N LEU A 181 -28.52 -14.00 -28.23
CA LEU A 181 -29.05 -15.36 -28.09
C LEU A 181 -30.59 -15.40 -27.87
N LYS A 182 -31.23 -14.28 -27.51
CA LYS A 182 -32.69 -14.14 -27.34
C LYS A 182 -33.36 -13.36 -28.49
N ALA A 183 -32.58 -12.64 -29.30
CA ALA A 183 -33.08 -11.79 -30.37
C ALA A 183 -33.63 -12.62 -31.55
N LYS A 184 -34.53 -12.04 -32.36
CA LYS A 184 -35.01 -12.72 -33.57
C LYS A 184 -34.00 -12.51 -34.72
N PRO A 185 -33.92 -13.42 -35.70
CA PRO A 185 -33.07 -13.23 -36.89
C PRO A 185 -33.40 -11.99 -37.74
N SER A 186 -34.57 -11.37 -37.55
CA SER A 186 -34.92 -10.06 -38.12
C SER A 186 -34.12 -8.90 -37.51
N ASP A 187 -33.74 -9.03 -36.24
CA ASP A 187 -33.26 -7.95 -35.38
C ASP A 187 -31.71 -7.91 -35.35
N LEU A 188 -31.07 -8.95 -35.88
CA LEU A 188 -29.61 -9.16 -35.94
C LEU A 188 -29.02 -8.69 -37.29
N LYS A 189 -29.54 -7.60 -37.86
CA LYS A 189 -29.09 -7.04 -39.15
C LYS A 189 -28.34 -5.74 -38.96
N SER A 190 -27.32 -5.50 -39.80
CA SER A 190 -26.72 -4.17 -39.94
C SER A 190 -27.76 -3.17 -40.49
N HIS A 191 -27.64 -1.91 -40.09
CA HIS A 191 -28.35 -0.80 -40.73
C HIS A 191 -27.81 -0.45 -42.12
N ASN A 192 -26.61 -0.93 -42.47
CA ASN A 192 -25.92 -0.66 -43.72
C ASN A 192 -25.78 -1.96 -44.54
N PRO A 193 -26.21 -2.03 -45.81
CA PRO A 193 -26.23 -3.28 -46.59
C PRO A 193 -24.88 -3.94 -46.83
N ASP A 194 -23.79 -3.15 -46.86
CA ASP A 194 -22.44 -3.62 -47.18
C ASP A 194 -21.64 -4.09 -45.94
N ASP A 195 -22.14 -3.84 -44.72
CA ASP A 195 -21.43 -4.20 -43.48
C ASP A 195 -21.69 -5.65 -43.04
N VAL A 196 -20.62 -6.43 -42.95
CA VAL A 196 -20.66 -7.82 -42.45
C VAL A 196 -21.02 -7.84 -40.96
N PHE A 197 -22.23 -8.33 -40.64
CA PHE A 197 -22.65 -8.49 -39.25
C PHE A 197 -21.79 -9.56 -38.54
N VAL A 198 -21.08 -9.13 -37.49
CA VAL A 198 -20.38 -10.02 -36.56
C VAL A 198 -21.14 -10.04 -35.24
N SER A 199 -21.43 -11.24 -34.71
CA SER A 199 -22.07 -11.39 -33.39
C SER A 199 -21.07 -11.12 -32.25
N MET A 200 -21.56 -10.75 -31.08
CA MET A 200 -20.73 -10.61 -29.89
C MET A 200 -20.10 -11.96 -29.49
N GLU A 201 -20.82 -13.07 -29.75
CA GLU A 201 -20.30 -14.44 -29.62
C GLU A 201 -19.03 -14.64 -30.46
N THR A 202 -19.06 -14.29 -31.75
CA THR A 202 -17.90 -14.47 -32.66
C THR A 202 -16.70 -13.63 -32.24
N LEU A 203 -16.89 -12.43 -31.69
CA LEU A 203 -15.79 -11.57 -31.22
C LEU A 203 -15.06 -12.17 -30.01
N PHE A 204 -15.79 -12.73 -29.05
CA PHE A 204 -15.19 -13.50 -27.95
C PHE A 204 -14.47 -14.74 -28.47
N LEU A 205 -15.07 -15.53 -29.36
CA LEU A 205 -14.43 -16.73 -29.93
C LEU A 205 -13.15 -16.40 -30.72
N HIS A 206 -13.14 -15.30 -31.49
CA HIS A 206 -11.95 -14.83 -32.19
C HIS A 206 -10.84 -14.40 -31.21
N THR A 207 -11.21 -13.80 -30.08
CA THR A 207 -10.25 -13.48 -29.00
C THR A 207 -9.61 -14.76 -28.45
N LEU A 208 -10.39 -15.81 -28.21
CA LEU A 208 -9.84 -17.09 -27.71
C LEU A 208 -8.90 -17.76 -28.72
N ALA A 209 -9.21 -17.68 -30.01
CA ALA A 209 -8.33 -18.17 -31.07
C ALA A 209 -7.02 -17.34 -31.16
N GLU A 210 -7.06 -16.05 -30.85
CA GLU A 210 -5.85 -15.21 -30.77
C GLU A 210 -4.96 -15.60 -29.57
N LEU A 211 -5.54 -15.95 -28.42
CA LEU A 211 -4.79 -16.34 -27.22
C LEU A 211 -4.33 -17.82 -27.22
N GLU A 212 -4.67 -18.58 -28.26
CA GLU A 212 -4.35 -20.00 -28.36
C GLU A 212 -2.83 -20.25 -28.31
N GLY A 213 -2.43 -21.34 -27.64
CA GLY A 213 -1.03 -21.65 -27.35
C GLY A 213 -0.34 -20.76 -26.31
N ASN A 214 -0.95 -19.64 -25.89
CA ASN A 214 -0.33 -18.66 -24.98
C ASN A 214 -0.90 -18.69 -23.55
N PHE A 215 -2.00 -19.40 -23.29
CA PHE A 215 -2.67 -19.43 -21.98
C PHE A 215 -1.75 -19.75 -20.80
N GLY A 216 -0.81 -20.69 -20.95
CA GLY A 216 0.16 -21.04 -19.91
C GLY A 216 1.02 -19.86 -19.42
N TYR A 217 1.43 -18.98 -20.34
CA TYR A 217 2.15 -17.74 -20.03
C TYR A 217 1.22 -16.66 -19.47
N LEU A 218 0.02 -16.48 -20.04
CA LEU A 218 -0.94 -15.47 -19.60
C LEU A 218 -1.50 -15.74 -18.18
N LEU A 219 -1.38 -16.98 -17.68
CA LEU A 219 -1.70 -17.37 -16.31
C LEU A 219 -0.69 -16.84 -15.28
N THR A 220 0.60 -16.80 -15.61
CA THR A 220 1.67 -16.32 -14.70
C THR A 220 1.95 -14.83 -14.87
N GLU A 221 1.61 -14.23 -16.01
CA GLU A 221 1.74 -12.79 -16.26
C GLU A 221 0.85 -11.95 -15.31
N LYS A 222 1.38 -10.82 -14.85
CA LYS A 222 0.82 -9.96 -13.80
C LYS A 222 -0.45 -9.23 -14.21
N TYR A 223 -0.56 -8.80 -15.46
CA TYR A 223 -1.71 -8.05 -15.97
C TYR A 223 -2.69 -8.97 -16.70
N ALA A 224 -2.20 -9.86 -17.56
CA ALA A 224 -3.04 -10.72 -18.38
C ALA A 224 -3.91 -11.66 -17.54
N SER A 225 -3.37 -12.20 -16.43
CA SER A 225 -4.10 -13.08 -15.54
C SER A 225 -5.38 -12.45 -14.96
N HIS A 226 -5.45 -11.13 -14.76
CA HIS A 226 -6.67 -10.44 -14.29
C HIS A 226 -7.78 -10.47 -15.36
N ALA A 227 -7.44 -10.09 -16.59
CA ALA A 227 -8.41 -10.09 -17.68
C ALA A 227 -8.78 -11.52 -18.12
N LEU A 228 -7.87 -12.49 -18.01
CA LEU A 228 -8.14 -13.92 -18.22
C LEU A 228 -9.14 -14.48 -17.19
N ARG A 229 -9.03 -14.10 -15.90
CA ARG A 229 -10.04 -14.43 -14.87
C ARG A 229 -11.44 -13.90 -15.22
N ILE A 230 -11.54 -12.69 -15.77
CA ILE A 230 -12.82 -12.14 -16.25
C ILE A 230 -13.32 -12.92 -17.47
N LEU A 231 -12.46 -13.18 -18.46
CA LEU A 231 -12.81 -13.91 -19.68
C LEU A 231 -13.35 -15.33 -19.37
N LEU A 232 -12.73 -16.04 -18.42
CA LEU A 232 -13.22 -17.32 -17.88
C LEU A 232 -14.66 -17.22 -17.33
N LEU A 233 -14.94 -16.23 -16.48
CA LEU A 233 -16.28 -16.01 -15.90
C LEU A 233 -17.31 -15.52 -16.94
N VAL A 234 -16.87 -14.83 -17.99
CA VAL A 234 -17.71 -14.47 -19.13
C VAL A 234 -18.19 -15.72 -19.86
N LEU A 235 -17.26 -16.60 -20.24
CA LEU A 235 -17.56 -17.86 -20.95
C LEU A 235 -18.41 -18.82 -20.11
N ALA A 236 -18.17 -18.87 -18.80
CA ALA A 236 -18.95 -19.69 -17.87
C ALA A 236 -20.35 -19.13 -17.55
N GLY A 237 -20.68 -17.91 -17.99
CA GLY A 237 -21.93 -17.25 -17.62
C GLY A 237 -22.02 -16.88 -16.13
N GLU A 238 -20.91 -16.84 -15.41
CA GLU A 238 -20.85 -16.55 -13.97
C GLU A 238 -20.92 -15.03 -13.69
N PRO A 239 -21.40 -14.60 -12.51
CA PRO A 239 -21.40 -13.19 -12.13
C PRO A 239 -19.99 -12.61 -12.05
N ILE A 240 -19.75 -11.50 -12.74
CA ILE A 240 -18.42 -10.86 -12.84
C ILE A 240 -18.12 -10.00 -11.58
N SER A 241 -19.12 -9.77 -10.72
CA SER A 241 -18.95 -9.05 -9.45
C SER A 241 -19.79 -9.63 -8.30
N THR A 242 -19.40 -10.79 -7.77
CA THR A 242 -19.81 -11.26 -6.42
C THR A 242 -18.78 -10.88 -5.36
N ASP A 243 -19.22 -10.60 -4.12
CA ASP A 243 -18.30 -10.21 -3.03
C ASP A 243 -17.24 -11.27 -2.71
N SER A 244 -17.56 -12.54 -2.90
CA SER A 244 -16.62 -13.67 -2.79
C SER A 244 -15.55 -13.73 -3.90
N MET A 245 -15.72 -13.01 -5.01
CA MET A 245 -14.74 -12.89 -6.10
C MET A 245 -14.12 -11.49 -6.22
N LYS A 246 -14.60 -10.48 -5.47
CA LYS A 246 -14.07 -9.10 -5.52
C LYS A 246 -12.60 -8.97 -5.08
N SER A 247 -12.03 -9.93 -4.34
CA SER A 247 -10.58 -10.01 -4.12
C SER A 247 -9.86 -10.64 -5.32
N LEU A 248 -10.35 -11.77 -5.82
CA LEU A 248 -9.76 -12.54 -6.92
C LEU A 248 -9.76 -11.79 -8.26
N LEU A 249 -10.66 -10.83 -8.47
CA LEU A 249 -10.82 -10.13 -9.76
C LEU A 249 -10.20 -8.73 -9.81
N ARG A 250 -9.92 -8.07 -8.67
CA ARG A 250 -9.58 -6.65 -8.66
C ARG A 250 -8.09 -6.37 -8.82
N SER A 251 -7.73 -5.72 -9.93
CA SER A 251 -6.46 -5.04 -10.13
C SER A 251 -6.33 -3.76 -9.28
N LYS A 252 -7.44 -3.02 -9.08
CA LYS A 252 -7.60 -1.93 -8.07
C LYS A 252 -9.05 -1.85 -7.53
N ARG A 253 -9.25 -1.21 -6.38
CA ARG A 253 -10.60 -0.79 -5.93
C ARG A 253 -11.10 0.36 -6.83
N LYS A 254 -11.89 0.02 -7.86
CA LYS A 254 -12.60 0.99 -8.72
C LYS A 254 -13.52 1.89 -7.87
N GLU A 255 -13.48 3.20 -8.07
CA GLU A 255 -14.53 4.11 -7.61
C GLU A 255 -15.88 3.77 -8.30
N GLY A 256 -16.98 3.92 -7.57
CA GLY A 256 -18.31 3.54 -8.03
C GLY A 256 -19.00 4.68 -8.76
N ILE A 257 -19.32 4.48 -10.04
CA ILE A 257 -20.17 5.38 -10.83
C ILE A 257 -21.49 4.65 -11.12
N ASN A 258 -22.58 5.10 -10.49
CA ASN A 258 -23.91 4.52 -10.67
C ASN A 258 -24.57 5.01 -11.97
N GLY A 259 -24.03 4.57 -13.11
CA GLY A 259 -24.76 4.60 -14.38
C GLY A 259 -25.95 3.65 -14.35
N LYS A 260 -27.10 4.06 -14.91
CA LYS A 260 -28.40 3.33 -14.85
C LYS A 260 -28.45 1.94 -15.50
N GLY A 261 -27.32 1.36 -15.93
CA GLY A 261 -27.20 -0.02 -16.42
C GLY A 261 -26.13 -0.87 -15.72
N GLY A 262 -25.41 -0.35 -14.72
CA GLY A 262 -24.21 -1.01 -14.17
C GLY A 262 -24.49 -2.19 -13.22
N GLU A 263 -25.58 -2.15 -12.45
CA GLU A 263 -25.87 -3.17 -11.42
C GLU A 263 -26.35 -4.50 -12.02
N ASP A 264 -27.21 -4.45 -13.06
CA ASP A 264 -27.74 -5.65 -13.71
C ASP A 264 -26.69 -6.44 -14.53
N ALA A 265 -25.72 -5.74 -15.14
CA ALA A 265 -24.72 -6.35 -16.00
C ALA A 265 -23.74 -7.28 -15.26
N THR A 266 -23.52 -7.08 -13.95
CA THR A 266 -22.38 -7.65 -13.22
C THR A 266 -22.75 -8.61 -12.08
N GLY A 267 -23.96 -8.49 -11.52
CA GLY A 267 -24.37 -9.22 -10.30
C GLY A 267 -25.13 -10.54 -10.53
N LYS A 268 -25.46 -10.92 -11.77
CA LYS A 268 -26.30 -12.09 -12.10
C LYS A 268 -25.58 -13.07 -13.03
N SER A 269 -25.94 -14.36 -12.91
CA SER A 269 -25.54 -15.39 -13.88
C SER A 269 -26.29 -15.20 -15.21
N ARG A 270 -25.65 -15.59 -16.31
CA ARG A 270 -26.05 -15.32 -17.69
C ARG A 270 -26.16 -16.62 -18.48
N VAL A 271 -27.13 -16.70 -19.39
CA VAL A 271 -27.23 -17.80 -20.36
C VAL A 271 -26.24 -17.56 -21.50
N VAL A 272 -25.36 -18.52 -21.75
CA VAL A 272 -24.31 -18.44 -22.77
C VAL A 272 -24.55 -19.42 -23.93
N PRO A 273 -24.04 -19.14 -25.15
CA PRO A 273 -24.09 -20.07 -26.27
C PRO A 273 -23.30 -21.36 -26.01
N LYS A 274 -23.67 -22.47 -26.68
CA LYS A 274 -22.96 -23.75 -26.55
C LYS A 274 -21.48 -23.67 -26.96
N SER A 275 -21.15 -22.81 -27.91
CA SER A 275 -19.79 -22.53 -28.36
C SER A 275 -18.89 -22.02 -27.24
N PHE A 276 -19.42 -21.19 -26.32
CA PHE A 276 -18.69 -20.73 -25.13
C PHE A 276 -18.37 -21.89 -24.20
N SER A 277 -19.32 -22.81 -23.98
CA SER A 277 -19.09 -24.02 -23.17
C SER A 277 -18.01 -24.93 -23.78
N THR A 278 -18.00 -25.08 -25.10
CA THR A 278 -16.96 -25.85 -25.83
C THR A 278 -15.59 -25.15 -25.81
N ALA A 279 -15.55 -23.83 -25.99
CA ALA A 279 -14.31 -23.08 -25.98
C ALA A 279 -13.70 -22.98 -24.57
N LEU A 280 -14.54 -22.87 -23.54
CA LEU A 280 -14.14 -22.95 -22.13
C LEU A 280 -13.62 -24.34 -21.76
N GLU A 281 -14.22 -25.41 -22.29
CA GLU A 281 -13.77 -26.78 -22.08
C GLU A 281 -12.38 -27.03 -22.65
N LYS A 282 -12.14 -26.54 -23.89
CA LYS A 282 -10.83 -26.52 -24.53
C LYS A 282 -9.84 -25.68 -23.72
N LEU A 283 -10.18 -24.44 -23.39
CA LEU A 283 -9.27 -23.52 -22.67
C LEU A 283 -8.87 -24.07 -21.30
N ILE A 284 -9.77 -24.72 -20.56
CA ILE A 284 -9.45 -25.40 -19.29
C ILE A 284 -8.44 -26.54 -19.52
N SER A 285 -8.59 -27.32 -20.59
CA SER A 285 -7.63 -28.37 -20.97
C SER A 285 -6.27 -27.77 -21.36
N ASP A 286 -6.26 -26.77 -22.24
CA ASP A 286 -5.05 -26.13 -22.76
C ASP A 286 -4.28 -25.37 -21.65
N SER A 287 -4.97 -24.86 -20.63
CA SER A 287 -4.39 -24.18 -19.46
C SER A 287 -3.56 -25.08 -18.54
N VAL A 288 -3.69 -26.41 -18.66
CA VAL A 288 -2.91 -27.41 -17.91
C VAL A 288 -2.22 -28.44 -18.82
N ALA A 289 -2.31 -28.27 -20.14
CA ALA A 289 -1.72 -29.20 -21.10
C ALA A 289 -0.18 -29.17 -21.02
N GLY A 290 0.42 -30.31 -20.68
CA GLY A 290 1.87 -30.44 -20.51
C GLY A 290 2.38 -30.11 -19.10
N LEU A 291 1.51 -29.71 -18.17
CA LEU A 291 1.84 -29.69 -16.75
C LEU A 291 1.72 -31.09 -16.16
N ASP A 292 2.78 -31.52 -15.49
CA ASP A 292 2.75 -32.65 -14.57
C ASP A 292 2.21 -32.21 -13.19
N THR A 293 2.10 -33.16 -12.27
CA THR A 293 1.63 -32.94 -10.90
C THR A 293 2.42 -31.83 -10.22
N ASP A 294 3.75 -31.85 -10.33
CA ASP A 294 4.61 -30.96 -9.55
C ASP A 294 4.61 -29.53 -10.13
N LYS A 295 4.62 -29.36 -11.46
CA LYS A 295 4.46 -28.03 -12.07
C LYS A 295 3.10 -27.41 -11.78
N LEU A 296 2.01 -28.19 -11.83
CA LEU A 296 0.68 -27.67 -11.49
C LEU A 296 0.58 -27.31 -9.99
N ARG A 297 1.23 -28.08 -9.12
CA ARG A 297 1.36 -27.76 -7.69
C ARG A 297 2.20 -26.49 -7.45
N GLY A 298 3.23 -26.23 -8.25
CA GLY A 298 3.98 -24.97 -8.22
C GLY A 298 3.12 -23.72 -8.52
N LEU A 299 2.06 -23.85 -9.32
CA LEU A 299 1.09 -22.77 -9.54
C LEU A 299 0.16 -22.52 -8.33
N ALA A 300 0.22 -23.36 -7.28
CA ALA A 300 -0.66 -23.25 -6.12
C ALA A 300 -0.22 -22.20 -5.08
N THR A 301 1.06 -21.81 -4.99
CA THR A 301 1.48 -20.63 -4.19
C THR A 301 1.81 -19.41 -5.05
N HIS A 302 2.06 -19.58 -6.36
CA HIS A 302 2.42 -18.48 -7.26
C HIS A 302 1.36 -17.35 -7.30
N PRO A 303 1.70 -16.09 -6.95
CA PRO A 303 0.72 -15.04 -6.65
C PRO A 303 -0.21 -14.62 -7.81
N ASN A 304 0.25 -14.64 -9.07
CA ASN A 304 -0.60 -14.31 -10.22
C ASN A 304 -1.44 -15.50 -10.72
N ALA A 305 -0.87 -16.72 -10.67
CA ALA A 305 -1.46 -17.93 -11.22
C ALA A 305 -2.48 -18.57 -10.27
N ASN A 306 -2.20 -18.64 -8.95
CA ASN A 306 -3.13 -19.20 -7.96
C ASN A 306 -4.55 -18.59 -8.06
N PRO A 307 -4.76 -17.26 -8.13
CA PRO A 307 -6.08 -16.68 -8.30
C PRO A 307 -6.82 -17.12 -9.57
N THR A 308 -6.08 -17.47 -10.64
CA THR A 308 -6.66 -17.95 -11.89
C THR A 308 -6.89 -19.46 -11.86
N LEU A 309 -5.99 -20.23 -11.23
CA LEU A 309 -6.17 -21.65 -10.92
C LEU A 309 -7.38 -21.89 -10.01
N GLN A 310 -7.64 -21.00 -9.04
CA GLN A 310 -8.87 -20.99 -8.24
C GLN A 310 -10.12 -20.86 -9.11
N VAL A 311 -10.11 -19.98 -10.12
CA VAL A 311 -11.25 -19.79 -11.04
C VAL A 311 -11.42 -21.00 -11.96
N LEU A 312 -10.34 -21.49 -12.57
CA LEU A 312 -10.33 -22.70 -13.41
C LEU A 312 -10.89 -23.93 -12.65
N LEU A 313 -10.37 -24.20 -11.45
CA LEU A 313 -10.82 -25.29 -10.59
C LEU A 313 -12.29 -25.15 -10.17
N THR A 314 -12.72 -23.92 -9.86
CA THR A 314 -14.13 -23.65 -9.51
C THR A 314 -15.04 -23.99 -10.69
N ILE A 315 -14.71 -23.50 -11.90
CA ILE A 315 -15.50 -23.72 -13.12
C ILE A 315 -15.50 -25.21 -13.52
N GLU A 316 -14.36 -25.90 -13.46
CA GLU A 316 -14.27 -27.35 -13.72
C GLU A 316 -15.29 -28.12 -12.87
N LEU A 317 -15.32 -27.83 -11.56
CA LEU A 317 -16.11 -28.57 -10.59
C LEU A 317 -17.59 -28.15 -10.55
N THR A 318 -17.95 -26.93 -10.96
CA THR A 318 -19.36 -26.47 -11.01
C THR A 318 -20.04 -26.72 -12.36
N HIS A 319 -19.41 -26.41 -13.49
CA HIS A 319 -20.04 -26.47 -14.82
C HIS A 319 -20.00 -27.86 -15.45
N TYR A 320 -18.83 -28.51 -15.45
CA TYR A 320 -18.64 -29.86 -16.00
C TYR A 320 -18.93 -30.96 -14.96
N GLY A 321 -19.04 -30.56 -13.69
CA GLY A 321 -19.58 -31.35 -12.62
C GLY A 321 -18.68 -32.50 -12.13
N LYS A 322 -19.20 -33.22 -11.12
CA LYS A 322 -18.45 -34.22 -10.34
C LYS A 322 -18.02 -35.49 -11.12
N GLN A 323 -18.29 -35.57 -12.42
CA GLN A 323 -17.77 -36.62 -13.31
C GLN A 323 -16.44 -36.20 -13.94
N ARG A 324 -16.25 -34.92 -14.31
CA ARG A 324 -14.96 -34.43 -14.85
C ARG A 324 -13.84 -34.57 -13.81
N GLY A 325 -14.13 -34.35 -12.52
CA GLY A 325 -13.22 -34.64 -11.40
C GLY A 325 -12.90 -36.14 -11.15
N LYS A 326 -13.19 -37.02 -12.11
CA LYS A 326 -12.70 -38.41 -12.19
C LYS A 326 -11.78 -38.65 -13.38
N ASP A 327 -11.71 -37.73 -14.33
CA ASP A 327 -10.73 -37.75 -15.41
C ASP A 327 -9.34 -37.56 -14.79
N GLU A 328 -8.40 -38.43 -15.13
CA GLU A 328 -7.00 -38.38 -14.68
C GLU A 328 -6.33 -37.05 -15.08
N LYS A 329 -6.84 -36.37 -16.10
CA LYS A 329 -6.36 -35.07 -16.60
C LYS A 329 -7.09 -33.85 -16.00
N SER A 330 -8.05 -34.06 -15.11
CA SER A 330 -8.76 -32.94 -14.46
C SER A 330 -7.88 -32.22 -13.45
N ILE A 331 -8.09 -30.90 -13.30
CA ILE A 331 -7.28 -30.05 -12.41
C ILE A 331 -7.30 -30.59 -10.98
N ILE A 332 -8.47 -31.02 -10.49
CA ILE A 332 -8.58 -31.62 -9.15
C ILE A 332 -7.79 -32.93 -9.00
N ARG A 333 -7.63 -33.72 -10.06
CA ARG A 333 -6.87 -35.00 -10.03
C ARG A 333 -5.38 -34.80 -10.21
N THR A 334 -4.94 -33.89 -11.07
CA THR A 334 -3.52 -33.55 -11.19
C THR A 334 -3.00 -32.87 -9.91
N LEU A 335 -3.83 -32.11 -9.19
CA LEU A 335 -3.48 -31.58 -7.86
C LEU A 335 -3.49 -32.67 -6.76
N LEU A 336 -4.52 -33.53 -6.74
CA LEU A 336 -4.75 -34.56 -5.71
C LEU A 336 -4.98 -35.95 -6.36
N PRO A 337 -3.92 -36.62 -6.86
CA PRO A 337 -4.05 -37.89 -7.57
C PRO A 337 -4.40 -39.09 -6.69
N ASP A 338 -4.08 -39.05 -5.40
CA ASP A 338 -4.18 -40.20 -4.49
C ASP A 338 -5.65 -40.59 -4.19
N GLU A 339 -6.09 -41.76 -4.68
CA GLU A 339 -7.36 -42.39 -4.29
C GLU A 339 -7.16 -43.85 -3.84
N PRO A 340 -7.48 -44.21 -2.58
CA PRO A 340 -8.03 -43.35 -1.52
C PRO A 340 -7.01 -42.33 -0.98
N PHE A 341 -7.51 -41.16 -0.59
CA PHE A 341 -6.71 -40.11 0.03
C PHE A 341 -6.42 -40.49 1.51
N THR A 342 -5.19 -40.95 1.79
CA THR A 342 -4.71 -41.31 3.14
C THR A 342 -3.86 -40.18 3.76
N ALA A 343 -3.57 -40.26 5.06
CA ALA A 343 -2.83 -39.23 5.78
C ALA A 343 -1.34 -39.16 5.38
N GLU A 344 -0.80 -40.26 4.86
CA GLU A 344 0.58 -40.48 4.43
C GLU A 344 0.78 -40.18 2.93
N SER A 345 -0.29 -39.83 2.22
CA SER A 345 -0.27 -39.62 0.77
C SER A 345 0.44 -38.33 0.35
N HIS A 346 1.00 -38.29 -0.85
CA HIS A 346 1.64 -37.08 -1.40
C HIS A 346 0.64 -35.92 -1.50
N SER A 347 -0.64 -36.21 -1.77
CA SER A 347 -1.74 -35.24 -1.73
C SER A 347 -2.00 -34.68 -0.33
N ALA A 348 -1.87 -35.48 0.74
CA ALA A 348 -1.98 -35.01 2.11
C ALA A 348 -0.77 -34.17 2.54
N ALA A 349 0.45 -34.55 2.12
CA ALA A 349 1.65 -33.74 2.31
C ALA A 349 1.53 -32.36 1.63
N PHE A 350 1.11 -32.33 0.36
CA PHE A 350 0.86 -31.11 -0.41
C PHE A 350 -0.18 -30.19 0.27
N LEU A 351 -1.34 -30.73 0.68
CA LEU A 351 -2.33 -29.95 1.43
C LEU A 351 -1.79 -29.48 2.79
N SER A 352 -0.90 -30.24 3.44
CA SER A 352 -0.28 -29.83 4.71
C SER A 352 0.66 -28.63 4.59
N GLY A 353 1.24 -28.38 3.41
CA GLY A 353 1.90 -27.10 3.11
C GLY A 353 0.88 -25.99 2.89
N LEU A 354 0.01 -26.15 1.89
CA LEU A 354 -0.92 -25.08 1.46
C LEU A 354 -1.87 -24.59 2.57
N VAL A 355 -2.31 -25.44 3.50
CA VAL A 355 -3.25 -25.05 4.56
C VAL A 355 -2.73 -23.94 5.47
N TYR A 356 -1.40 -23.79 5.59
CA TYR A 356 -0.77 -22.73 6.38
C TYR A 356 -0.18 -21.59 5.52
N ASP A 357 -0.16 -21.73 4.19
CA ASP A 357 0.37 -20.72 3.29
C ASP A 357 -0.67 -19.62 2.96
N PRO A 358 -0.32 -18.31 3.04
CA PRO A 358 -1.26 -17.22 2.78
C PRO A 358 -1.88 -17.17 1.37
N ILE A 359 -1.27 -17.83 0.37
CA ILE A 359 -1.76 -17.86 -1.02
C ILE A 359 -2.39 -19.23 -1.32
N GLY A 360 -1.68 -20.30 -0.96
CA GLY A 360 -2.10 -21.69 -1.10
C GLY A 360 -3.39 -22.02 -0.37
N SER A 361 -3.59 -21.47 0.83
CA SER A 361 -4.79 -21.73 1.65
C SER A 361 -6.08 -21.30 0.96
N HIS A 362 -6.07 -20.24 0.14
CA HIS A 362 -7.20 -19.83 -0.68
C HIS A 362 -7.54 -20.85 -1.79
N LEU A 363 -6.54 -21.55 -2.35
CA LEU A 363 -6.82 -22.69 -3.23
C LEU A 363 -7.40 -23.87 -2.44
N VAL A 364 -6.92 -24.12 -1.22
CA VAL A 364 -7.50 -25.15 -0.35
C VAL A 364 -8.94 -24.80 0.05
N GLU A 365 -9.28 -23.53 0.28
CA GLU A 365 -10.67 -23.08 0.44
C GLU A 365 -11.53 -23.48 -0.77
N LYS A 366 -11.04 -23.33 -2.02
CA LYS A 366 -11.78 -23.71 -3.24
C LYS A 366 -11.88 -25.21 -3.44
N ILE A 367 -10.79 -25.95 -3.22
CA ILE A 367 -10.79 -27.43 -3.17
C ILE A 367 -11.85 -27.89 -2.18
N ILE A 368 -11.84 -27.35 -0.95
CA ILE A 368 -12.82 -27.70 0.07
C ILE A 368 -14.22 -27.33 -0.37
N GLN A 369 -14.49 -26.10 -0.84
CA GLN A 369 -15.85 -25.68 -1.24
C GLN A 369 -16.44 -26.57 -2.36
N HIS A 370 -15.66 -26.92 -3.38
CA HIS A 370 -16.19 -27.50 -4.62
C HIS A 370 -15.91 -29.00 -4.83
N ALA A 371 -14.94 -29.62 -4.15
CA ALA A 371 -14.52 -31.01 -4.42
C ALA A 371 -15.68 -32.05 -4.35
N PRO A 372 -15.59 -33.15 -5.13
CA PRO A 372 -16.55 -34.26 -5.06
C PRO A 372 -16.77 -34.79 -3.64
N SER A 373 -18.00 -35.15 -3.32
CA SER A 373 -18.43 -35.44 -1.94
C SER A 373 -17.73 -36.66 -1.31
N LYS A 374 -17.23 -37.62 -2.11
CA LYS A 374 -16.37 -38.73 -1.64
C LYS A 374 -14.99 -38.21 -1.22
N LEU A 375 -14.33 -37.43 -2.09
CA LEU A 375 -13.01 -36.84 -1.85
C LEU A 375 -13.03 -35.91 -0.62
N PHE A 376 -14.03 -35.02 -0.51
CA PHE A 376 -14.20 -34.17 0.66
C PHE A 376 -14.35 -34.96 1.97
N LYS A 377 -15.17 -36.02 1.98
CA LYS A 377 -15.30 -36.89 3.16
C LYS A 377 -14.01 -37.64 3.51
N SER A 378 -13.21 -38.03 2.51
CA SER A 378 -11.87 -38.59 2.73
C SER A 378 -10.96 -37.57 3.39
N MET A 379 -10.73 -36.41 2.74
CA MET A 379 -9.87 -35.33 3.25
C MET A 379 -10.28 -34.86 4.66
N TYR A 380 -11.58 -34.73 4.92
CA TYR A 380 -12.05 -34.37 6.26
C TYR A 380 -11.65 -35.42 7.30
N LYS A 381 -11.98 -36.70 7.07
CA LYS A 381 -11.80 -37.74 8.09
C LYS A 381 -10.35 -38.22 8.25
N THR A 382 -9.52 -38.22 7.20
CA THR A 382 -8.13 -38.71 7.29
C THR A 382 -7.09 -37.63 7.56
N PHE A 383 -7.41 -36.34 7.35
CA PHE A 383 -6.44 -35.26 7.46
C PHE A 383 -6.89 -34.08 8.35
N PHE A 384 -8.08 -33.52 8.11
CA PHE A 384 -8.49 -32.30 8.82
C PHE A 384 -9.05 -32.54 10.22
N LYS A 385 -9.81 -33.62 10.45
CA LYS A 385 -10.56 -33.84 11.70
C LYS A 385 -9.67 -33.80 12.95
N GLU A 386 -8.64 -34.65 13.01
CA GLU A 386 -7.74 -34.76 14.16
C GLU A 386 -6.89 -33.49 14.40
N ARG A 387 -6.82 -32.60 13.41
CA ARG A 387 -6.04 -31.35 13.45
C ARG A 387 -6.93 -30.09 13.57
N LEU A 388 -8.25 -30.25 13.64
CA LEU A 388 -9.22 -29.16 13.43
C LEU A 388 -9.03 -27.98 14.41
N ALA A 389 -8.86 -28.27 15.71
CA ALA A 389 -8.55 -27.26 16.73
C ALA A 389 -7.16 -26.60 16.54
N SER A 390 -6.20 -27.30 15.95
CA SER A 390 -4.88 -26.73 15.63
C SER A 390 -4.95 -25.76 14.46
N HIS A 391 -5.67 -26.13 13.40
CA HIS A 391 -5.94 -25.25 12.25
C HIS A 391 -6.76 -24.01 12.68
N ALA A 392 -7.79 -24.18 13.51
CA ALA A 392 -8.60 -23.07 14.04
C ALA A 392 -7.83 -22.10 14.96
N ARG A 393 -6.66 -22.49 15.47
CA ARG A 393 -5.76 -21.60 16.24
C ARG A 393 -4.75 -20.83 15.38
N ASN A 394 -4.65 -21.12 14.09
CA ASN A 394 -3.72 -20.48 13.17
C ASN A 394 -4.45 -19.45 12.27
N GLU A 395 -3.83 -18.30 12.05
CA GLU A 395 -4.45 -17.14 11.36
C GLU A 395 -4.90 -17.47 9.94
N VAL A 396 -4.08 -18.22 9.20
CA VAL A 396 -4.35 -18.63 7.81
C VAL A 396 -5.30 -19.83 7.79
N ALA A 397 -4.96 -20.91 8.50
CA ALA A 397 -5.71 -22.16 8.46
C ALA A 397 -7.12 -22.05 9.05
N THR A 398 -7.42 -21.01 9.85
CA THR A 398 -8.79 -20.74 10.33
C THR A 398 -9.77 -20.51 9.17
N HIS A 399 -9.35 -19.85 8.09
CA HIS A 399 -10.20 -19.64 6.91
C HIS A 399 -10.55 -20.98 6.23
N VAL A 400 -9.58 -21.89 6.16
CA VAL A 400 -9.76 -23.26 5.68
C VAL A 400 -10.79 -24.00 6.54
N VAL A 401 -10.68 -23.91 7.89
CA VAL A 401 -11.66 -24.52 8.82
C VAL A 401 -13.07 -24.00 8.59
N CYS A 402 -13.27 -22.70 8.37
CA CYS A 402 -14.59 -22.14 8.08
C CYS A 402 -15.25 -22.83 6.86
N ARG A 403 -14.48 -23.11 5.80
CA ARG A 403 -15.01 -23.82 4.60
C ARG A 403 -15.30 -25.29 4.83
N ILE A 404 -14.63 -25.93 5.79
CA ILE A 404 -14.97 -27.29 6.23
C ILE A 404 -16.36 -27.25 6.86
N LEU A 405 -16.58 -26.36 7.84
CA LEU A 405 -17.87 -26.20 8.54
C LEU A 405 -19.04 -25.85 7.59
N GLU A 406 -18.77 -25.10 6.51
CA GLU A 406 -19.73 -24.85 5.42
C GLU A 406 -20.25 -26.13 4.72
N ARG A 407 -19.49 -27.23 4.76
CA ARG A 407 -19.80 -28.48 4.04
C ARG A 407 -20.18 -29.68 4.91
N LEU A 408 -19.95 -29.64 6.22
CA LEU A 408 -20.22 -30.79 7.09
C LEU A 408 -21.71 -31.21 7.10
N GLY A 409 -21.92 -32.50 7.41
CA GLY A 409 -23.22 -33.09 7.69
C GLY A 409 -23.80 -32.61 9.02
N TYR A 410 -24.75 -33.36 9.58
CA TYR A 410 -25.17 -33.15 10.97
C TYR A 410 -24.12 -33.76 11.92
N ASP A 411 -23.87 -35.05 11.79
CA ASP A 411 -23.02 -35.83 12.68
C ASP A 411 -21.56 -35.33 12.65
N ASP A 412 -21.00 -35.19 11.43
CA ASP A 412 -19.64 -34.67 11.23
C ASP A 412 -19.46 -33.25 11.84
N LEU A 413 -20.52 -32.42 11.87
CA LEU A 413 -20.49 -31.06 12.43
C LEU A 413 -20.66 -31.05 13.96
N LEU A 414 -21.40 -32.00 14.52
CA LEU A 414 -21.54 -32.16 15.96
C LEU A 414 -20.18 -32.52 16.60
N GLU A 415 -19.46 -33.48 16.00
CA GLU A 415 -18.08 -33.81 16.38
C GLU A 415 -17.14 -32.58 16.24
N ALA A 416 -17.25 -31.83 15.14
CA ALA A 416 -16.46 -30.61 14.94
C ALA A 416 -16.80 -29.51 15.96
N HIS A 417 -18.06 -29.41 16.39
CA HIS A 417 -18.51 -28.45 17.40
C HIS A 417 -17.91 -28.76 18.77
N GLU A 418 -17.90 -30.03 19.20
CA GLU A 418 -17.23 -30.45 20.45
C GLU A 418 -15.72 -30.14 20.45
N ILE A 419 -15.05 -30.32 19.30
CA ILE A 419 -13.62 -30.02 19.13
C ILE A 419 -13.34 -28.50 19.16
N LEU A 420 -14.23 -27.66 18.62
CA LEU A 420 -13.96 -26.24 18.38
C LEU A 420 -14.52 -25.28 19.44
N VAL A 421 -15.57 -25.66 20.18
CA VAL A 421 -16.12 -24.83 21.28
C VAL A 421 -15.04 -24.42 22.31
N PRO A 422 -14.15 -25.32 22.78
CA PRO A 422 -13.10 -24.97 23.75
C PRO A 422 -12.11 -23.90 23.27
N GLU A 423 -11.95 -23.73 21.95
CA GLU A 423 -11.00 -22.78 21.36
C GLU A 423 -11.53 -21.34 21.35
N ILE A 424 -12.86 -21.16 21.38
CA ILE A 424 -13.54 -19.86 21.20
C ILE A 424 -12.92 -18.74 22.07
N PRO A 425 -12.71 -18.90 23.40
CA PRO A 425 -12.13 -17.83 24.23
C PRO A 425 -10.74 -17.39 23.77
N GLY A 426 -9.91 -18.33 23.29
CA GLY A 426 -8.57 -18.05 22.77
C GLY A 426 -8.58 -17.30 21.43
N LEU A 427 -9.64 -17.46 20.63
CA LEU A 427 -9.83 -16.74 19.37
C LEU A 427 -10.39 -15.34 19.60
N LEU A 428 -11.36 -15.20 20.51
CA LEU A 428 -11.86 -13.88 20.96
C LEU A 428 -10.73 -13.04 21.58
N GLN A 429 -9.84 -13.64 22.37
CA GLN A 429 -8.64 -12.98 22.91
C GLN A 429 -7.69 -12.47 21.81
N LYS A 430 -7.55 -13.21 20.69
CA LYS A 430 -6.81 -12.78 19.50
C LYS A 430 -7.55 -11.79 18.61
N ARG A 431 -8.79 -11.40 18.98
CA ARG A 431 -9.71 -10.58 18.18
C ARG A 431 -10.17 -11.24 16.86
N TRP A 432 -10.16 -12.57 16.79
CA TRP A 432 -10.57 -13.35 15.62
C TRP A 432 -12.01 -13.88 15.81
N THR A 433 -12.98 -13.33 15.07
CA THR A 433 -14.41 -13.69 15.20
C THR A 433 -14.92 -14.66 14.14
N SER A 434 -14.24 -14.77 12.99
CA SER A 434 -14.72 -15.49 11.79
C SER A 434 -15.08 -16.96 12.04
N MET A 435 -14.28 -17.66 12.85
CA MET A 435 -14.49 -19.07 13.21
C MET A 435 -15.78 -19.21 14.04
N THR A 436 -15.89 -18.42 15.11
CA THR A 436 -17.06 -18.36 16.01
C THR A 436 -18.34 -17.98 15.26
N GLN A 437 -18.28 -16.98 14.38
CA GLN A 437 -19.41 -16.61 13.52
C GLN A 437 -19.82 -17.79 12.61
N THR A 438 -18.86 -18.43 11.95
CA THR A 438 -19.15 -19.57 11.08
C THR A 438 -19.77 -20.72 11.88
N MET A 439 -19.27 -21.04 13.09
CA MET A 439 -19.92 -22.05 13.95
C MET A 439 -21.38 -21.71 14.26
N ILE A 440 -21.67 -20.47 14.65
CA ILE A 440 -23.03 -19.99 14.97
C ILE A 440 -23.97 -20.16 13.76
N GLU A 441 -23.55 -19.69 12.59
CA GLU A 441 -24.33 -19.81 11.35
C GLU A 441 -24.53 -21.28 10.94
N ARG A 442 -23.48 -22.11 11.08
CA ARG A 442 -23.50 -23.51 10.61
C ARG A 442 -24.24 -24.46 11.53
N CYS A 443 -24.20 -24.27 12.84
CA CYS A 443 -25.02 -25.01 13.80
C CYS A 443 -26.51 -24.71 13.56
N THR A 444 -26.87 -23.44 13.35
CA THR A 444 -28.23 -22.99 13.00
C THR A 444 -28.73 -23.61 11.68
N VAL A 445 -27.88 -23.70 10.66
CA VAL A 445 -28.19 -24.36 9.36
C VAL A 445 -28.28 -25.91 9.47
N ARG A 446 -27.97 -26.48 10.64
CA ARG A 446 -28.02 -27.92 10.91
C ARG A 446 -28.93 -28.34 12.06
N ASP A 447 -29.57 -27.39 12.75
CA ASP A 447 -30.41 -27.66 13.94
C ASP A 447 -29.57 -28.28 15.10
N ILE A 448 -28.32 -27.81 15.23
CA ILE A 448 -27.42 -28.14 16.35
C ILE A 448 -27.51 -27.02 17.39
N ASP A 449 -27.61 -27.39 18.66
CA ASP A 449 -27.66 -26.44 19.78
C ASP A 449 -26.40 -25.56 19.86
N THR A 450 -26.60 -24.30 20.26
CA THR A 450 -25.54 -23.30 20.39
C THR A 450 -25.32 -22.83 21.84
N GLN A 451 -25.98 -23.43 22.83
CA GLN A 451 -25.78 -23.11 24.26
C GLN A 451 -24.31 -23.24 24.67
N ALA A 452 -23.58 -24.25 24.16
CA ALA A 452 -22.15 -24.42 24.45
C ALA A 452 -21.28 -23.26 23.91
N ILE A 453 -21.59 -22.74 22.71
CA ILE A 453 -20.97 -21.53 22.14
C ILE A 453 -21.29 -20.32 23.03
N ALA A 454 -22.56 -20.17 23.43
CA ALA A 454 -23.03 -19.07 24.27
C ALA A 454 -22.29 -19.01 25.61
N VAL A 455 -22.10 -20.15 26.28
CA VAL A 455 -21.36 -20.25 27.55
C VAL A 455 -19.90 -19.81 27.43
N GLN A 456 -19.22 -20.09 26.30
CA GLN A 456 -17.83 -19.65 26.11
C GLN A 456 -17.73 -18.15 25.81
N ILE A 457 -18.67 -17.58 25.05
CA ILE A 457 -18.74 -16.15 24.78
C ILE A 457 -19.08 -15.39 26.06
N ASP A 458 -20.06 -15.87 26.84
CA ASP A 458 -20.47 -15.28 28.12
C ASP A 458 -19.32 -15.25 29.12
N ARG A 459 -18.68 -16.40 29.34
CA ARG A 459 -17.52 -16.53 30.24
C ARG A 459 -16.35 -15.63 29.84
N PHE A 460 -16.16 -15.34 28.56
CA PHE A 460 -15.07 -14.46 28.10
C PHE A 460 -15.39 -12.97 28.28
N TYR A 461 -16.65 -12.56 28.11
CA TYR A 461 -17.13 -11.19 28.31
C TYR A 461 -17.88 -10.99 29.63
N GLN A 462 -17.58 -11.80 30.65
CA GLN A 462 -18.23 -11.69 31.95
C GLN A 462 -17.82 -10.39 32.67
N GLY A 463 -18.81 -9.59 33.06
CA GLY A 463 -18.67 -8.35 33.83
C GLY A 463 -19.43 -8.39 35.16
N GLY A 464 -19.38 -7.29 35.91
CA GLY A 464 -19.90 -7.20 37.28
C GLY A 464 -21.41 -7.36 37.48
N LYS A 465 -22.19 -7.54 36.39
CA LYS A 465 -23.64 -7.78 36.40
C LYS A 465 -24.08 -8.96 35.52
N GLY A 466 -23.14 -9.73 34.97
CA GLY A 466 -23.40 -10.70 33.89
C GLY A 466 -22.68 -10.30 32.60
N PHE A 467 -23.26 -10.60 31.44
CA PHE A 467 -22.66 -10.40 30.13
C PHE A 467 -22.38 -8.91 29.81
N ASP A 468 -21.11 -8.57 29.55
CA ASP A 468 -20.70 -7.21 29.19
C ASP A 468 -20.63 -7.02 27.67
N ILE A 469 -21.78 -6.63 27.10
CA ILE A 469 -21.88 -6.29 25.69
C ILE A 469 -21.13 -4.99 25.32
N ALA A 470 -20.95 -4.05 26.24
CA ALA A 470 -20.23 -2.79 25.97
C ALA A 470 -18.73 -3.06 25.73
N LYS A 471 -18.17 -4.01 26.50
CA LYS A 471 -16.82 -4.57 26.35
C LYS A 471 -16.66 -5.44 25.10
N MET A 472 -17.68 -6.22 24.72
CA MET A 472 -17.68 -6.97 23.46
C MET A 472 -17.67 -6.04 22.23
N LEU A 473 -18.44 -4.93 22.28
CA LEU A 473 -18.67 -4.04 21.15
C LEU A 473 -17.78 -2.78 21.13
N PHE A 474 -16.79 -2.67 22.02
CA PHE A 474 -15.86 -1.54 22.11
C PHE A 474 -16.58 -0.19 22.19
N VAL A 475 -17.56 -0.13 23.10
CA VAL A 475 -18.42 1.05 23.36
C VAL A 475 -17.79 1.96 24.41
N THR A 476 -17.33 1.36 25.49
CA THR A 476 -16.69 2.02 26.63
C THR A 476 -15.35 1.35 26.88
N GLU A 477 -14.25 2.07 26.70
CA GLU A 477 -12.96 1.59 27.20
C GLU A 477 -12.95 1.69 28.73
N GLU A 478 -12.54 0.61 29.42
CA GLU A 478 -12.36 0.66 30.88
C GLU A 478 -11.19 1.63 31.20
N PRO A 479 -11.38 2.63 32.09
CA PRO A 479 -10.28 3.47 32.55
C PRO A 479 -9.09 2.67 33.13
N GLY A 480 -9.38 1.49 33.71
CA GLY A 480 -8.37 0.56 34.25
C GLY A 480 -7.47 -0.14 33.21
N HIS A 481 -7.72 0.03 31.91
CA HIS A 481 -6.73 -0.29 30.85
C HIS A 481 -6.29 0.95 30.04
N ALA A 482 -7.03 2.06 30.10
CA ALA A 482 -6.56 3.35 29.64
C ALA A 482 -5.39 3.92 30.49
N GLU A 483 -5.24 3.54 31.77
CA GLU A 483 -4.12 3.97 32.63
C GLU A 483 -2.73 3.38 32.27
N LYS A 484 -2.56 2.76 31.10
CA LYS A 484 -1.25 2.60 30.43
C LYS A 484 -1.16 3.24 29.05
N THR A 485 -2.20 3.93 28.60
CA THR A 485 -2.32 4.58 27.28
C THR A 485 -3.04 5.94 27.30
N ALA A 486 -3.12 6.62 28.45
CA ALA A 486 -3.76 7.94 28.56
C ALA A 486 -3.15 8.84 29.66
N ASN A 487 -1.84 9.12 29.60
CA ASN A 487 -1.26 10.23 30.39
C ASN A 487 -1.38 11.56 29.62
N ALA A 488 -2.61 11.85 29.19
CA ALA A 488 -3.11 13.07 28.55
C ALA A 488 -4.63 13.11 28.82
N SER A 489 -5.26 14.23 29.16
CA SER A 489 -4.85 15.64 29.10
C SER A 489 -5.48 16.45 30.24
N ASN A 490 -4.87 17.59 30.62
CA ASN A 490 -5.57 18.58 31.46
C ASN A 490 -6.37 19.57 30.54
N PRO A 491 -7.53 20.10 30.96
CA PRO A 491 -8.54 20.62 30.03
C PRO A 491 -8.49 22.13 29.78
N GLY A 492 -9.07 22.57 28.66
CA GLY A 492 -9.29 24.00 28.37
C GLY A 492 -9.82 24.30 26.96
N GLY A 493 -11.10 24.05 26.69
CA GLY A 493 -11.74 24.38 25.41
C GLY A 493 -13.27 24.27 25.47
N PRO A 494 -14.04 25.34 25.17
CA PRO A 494 -15.51 25.34 25.30
C PRO A 494 -16.24 24.70 24.11
N THR A 495 -17.52 24.37 24.33
CA THR A 495 -18.44 23.78 23.34
C THR A 495 -18.80 24.74 22.21
N GLY A 496 -18.81 24.25 20.96
CA GLY A 496 -19.28 24.98 19.78
C GLY A 496 -20.64 24.53 19.22
N THR A 497 -21.07 25.19 18.15
CA THR A 497 -22.22 24.85 17.26
C THR A 497 -21.84 25.33 15.85
N GLY A 498 -21.78 24.53 14.78
CA GLY A 498 -22.91 23.99 13.99
C GLY A 498 -22.96 24.72 12.62
N SER A 499 -23.55 24.24 11.51
CA SER A 499 -24.09 22.92 11.11
C SER A 499 -24.41 22.91 9.59
N ASN A 500 -24.52 21.72 8.96
CA ASN A 500 -24.93 21.46 7.55
C ASN A 500 -23.89 21.85 6.47
N THR A 501 -23.80 21.24 5.27
CA THR A 501 -24.83 20.55 4.45
C THR A 501 -24.41 19.20 3.81
N THR A 502 -25.37 18.62 3.08
CA THR A 502 -25.55 17.27 2.52
C THR A 502 -24.57 16.75 1.45
N ALA A 503 -24.04 15.53 1.69
CA ALA A 503 -23.97 14.44 0.69
C ALA A 503 -23.88 13.06 1.40
N THR A 504 -24.24 11.97 0.71
CA THR A 504 -24.29 10.62 1.31
C THR A 504 -23.00 9.82 1.15
N TYR A 505 -22.19 9.76 2.20
CA TYR A 505 -21.20 8.69 2.38
C TYR A 505 -21.15 8.27 3.85
N PHE A 506 -21.27 6.97 4.13
CA PHE A 506 -20.82 6.43 5.42
C PHE A 506 -19.28 6.42 5.39
N PRO A 507 -18.59 6.96 6.41
CA PRO A 507 -17.14 6.84 6.51
C PRO A 507 -16.73 5.36 6.45
N ARG A 508 -15.59 5.06 5.79
CA ARG A 508 -15.01 3.72 5.87
C ARG A 508 -14.62 3.47 7.34
N PRO A 509 -15.01 2.33 7.95
CA PRO A 509 -14.71 2.09 9.35
C PRO A 509 -13.21 2.16 9.65
N ALA A 510 -12.82 3.06 10.55
CA ALA A 510 -11.43 3.19 11.02
C ALA A 510 -11.01 2.03 11.95
N GLU A 511 -11.97 1.25 12.44
CA GLU A 511 -11.79 0.25 13.49
C GLU A 511 -12.23 -1.16 13.03
N PRO A 512 -11.40 -1.91 12.28
CA PRO A 512 -11.76 -3.25 11.78
C PRO A 512 -12.15 -4.25 12.88
N THR A 513 -11.51 -4.18 14.06
CA THR A 513 -11.89 -4.99 15.23
C THR A 513 -13.36 -4.74 15.61
N LYS A 514 -13.76 -3.47 15.78
CA LYS A 514 -15.10 -3.10 16.22
C LYS A 514 -16.17 -3.57 15.22
N VAL A 515 -15.89 -3.47 13.92
CA VAL A 515 -16.74 -4.04 12.86
C VAL A 515 -16.88 -5.56 13.00
N HIS A 516 -15.77 -6.30 13.16
CA HIS A 516 -15.80 -7.77 13.24
C HIS A 516 -16.54 -8.30 14.47
N PHE A 517 -16.44 -7.62 15.61
CA PHE A 517 -17.22 -7.96 16.81
C PHE A 517 -18.69 -7.53 16.72
N ASN A 518 -18.97 -6.42 16.02
CA ASN A 518 -20.35 -6.02 15.75
C ASN A 518 -21.09 -7.02 14.84
N ILE A 519 -20.42 -7.52 13.81
CA ILE A 519 -20.95 -8.58 12.94
C ILE A 519 -21.18 -9.88 13.73
N LEU A 520 -20.27 -10.26 14.64
CA LEU A 520 -20.46 -11.42 15.52
C LEU A 520 -21.72 -11.27 16.39
N ALA A 521 -21.95 -10.10 17.00
CA ALA A 521 -23.17 -9.84 17.77
C ALA A 521 -24.45 -9.83 16.92
N GLN A 522 -24.37 -9.36 15.66
CA GLN A 522 -25.48 -9.47 14.71
C GLN A 522 -25.78 -10.95 14.37
N ALA A 523 -24.77 -11.79 14.17
CA ALA A 523 -24.95 -13.23 13.96
C ALA A 523 -25.60 -13.91 15.18
N MET A 524 -25.16 -13.58 16.40
CA MET A 524 -25.77 -14.07 17.65
C MET A 524 -27.26 -13.69 17.76
N LEU A 525 -27.65 -12.48 17.34
CA LEU A 525 -29.05 -12.02 17.36
C LEU A 525 -29.97 -12.77 16.38
N LEU A 526 -29.42 -13.37 15.32
CA LEU A 526 -30.19 -14.14 14.34
C LEU A 526 -30.53 -15.56 14.83
N VAL A 527 -29.78 -16.11 15.80
CA VAL A 527 -29.94 -17.48 16.30
C VAL A 527 -30.84 -17.53 17.55
N PRO A 528 -31.94 -18.30 17.56
CA PRO A 528 -32.82 -18.40 18.71
C PRO A 528 -32.14 -19.09 19.91
N GLY A 529 -32.62 -18.80 21.12
CA GLY A 529 -32.03 -19.32 22.35
C GLY A 529 -30.85 -18.48 22.85
N SER A 530 -29.95 -19.11 23.61
CA SER A 530 -28.99 -18.44 24.51
C SER A 530 -28.14 -17.35 23.86
N LEU A 531 -27.72 -17.51 22.61
CA LEU A 531 -26.94 -16.48 21.90
C LEU A 531 -27.72 -15.18 21.71
N SER A 532 -28.99 -15.25 21.27
CA SER A 532 -29.83 -14.05 21.17
C SER A 532 -30.18 -13.47 22.54
N SER A 533 -30.43 -14.30 23.55
CA SER A 533 -30.70 -13.85 24.92
C SER A 533 -29.54 -13.03 25.50
N LEU A 534 -28.29 -13.53 25.41
CA LEU A 534 -27.11 -12.81 25.91
C LEU A 534 -27.02 -11.37 25.36
N ILE A 535 -27.25 -11.18 24.06
CA ILE A 535 -27.24 -9.85 23.44
C ILE A 535 -28.46 -9.02 23.85
N LEU A 536 -29.66 -9.60 23.83
CA LEU A 536 -30.91 -8.89 24.07
C LEU A 536 -31.10 -8.44 25.51
N ASP A 537 -30.75 -9.30 26.47
CA ASP A 537 -30.90 -9.02 27.90
C ASP A 537 -29.81 -8.04 28.36
N ALA A 538 -28.56 -8.19 27.89
CA ALA A 538 -27.50 -7.21 28.17
C ALA A 538 -27.84 -5.82 27.61
N LEU A 539 -28.37 -5.71 26.38
CA LEU A 539 -28.82 -4.44 25.81
C LEU A 539 -29.96 -3.77 26.62
N ILE A 540 -30.75 -4.55 27.35
CA ILE A 540 -31.83 -4.03 28.21
C ILE A 540 -31.26 -3.50 29.54
N ASP A 541 -30.28 -4.20 30.10
CA ASP A 541 -29.70 -3.89 31.42
C ASP A 541 -28.59 -2.83 31.37
N LEU A 542 -28.11 -2.45 30.17
CA LEU A 542 -27.31 -1.25 29.95
C LEU A 542 -28.00 0.01 30.49
N ASP A 543 -27.23 0.95 31.02
CA ASP A 543 -27.71 2.28 31.41
C ASP A 543 -28.16 3.10 30.19
N LYS A 544 -28.95 4.16 30.45
CA LYS A 544 -29.55 4.97 29.39
C LYS A 544 -28.49 5.74 28.56
N SER A 545 -27.42 6.21 29.19
CA SER A 545 -26.32 6.93 28.53
C SER A 545 -25.57 6.03 27.55
N THR A 546 -25.15 4.83 27.97
CA THR A 546 -24.37 3.91 27.15
C THR A 546 -25.16 3.45 25.91
N ILE A 547 -26.43 3.06 26.04
CA ILE A 547 -27.22 2.63 24.88
C ILE A 547 -27.54 3.77 23.89
N LEU A 548 -27.63 5.01 24.36
CA LEU A 548 -27.75 6.19 23.49
C LEU A 548 -26.43 6.49 22.75
N MET A 549 -25.28 6.33 23.42
CA MET A 549 -23.96 6.43 22.80
C MET A 549 -23.80 5.38 21.68
N MET A 550 -24.13 4.11 21.97
CA MET A 550 -24.14 3.01 21.00
C MET A 550 -25.05 3.26 19.79
N SER A 551 -26.11 4.04 19.95
CA SER A 551 -27.05 4.35 18.86
C SER A 551 -26.47 5.37 17.88
N LYS A 552 -25.63 6.30 18.36
CA LYS A 552 -24.96 7.35 17.57
C LYS A 552 -23.64 6.88 16.94
N ASP A 553 -22.99 5.87 17.51
CA ASP A 553 -21.83 5.19 16.91
C ASP A 553 -22.22 4.48 15.59
N TYR A 554 -21.59 4.88 14.48
CA TYR A 554 -21.92 4.43 13.12
C TYR A 554 -21.64 2.94 12.85
N ILE A 555 -20.85 2.28 13.70
CA ILE A 555 -20.62 0.83 13.66
C ILE A 555 -21.61 0.15 14.61
N VAL A 556 -21.64 0.55 15.88
CA VAL A 556 -22.35 -0.16 16.95
C VAL A 556 -23.87 -0.10 16.79
N THR A 557 -24.38 0.98 16.21
CA THR A 557 -25.80 1.18 15.89
C THR A 557 -26.42 0.00 15.14
N ARG A 558 -25.63 -0.75 14.34
CA ARG A 558 -26.11 -1.90 13.57
C ARG A 558 -26.52 -3.09 14.43
N THR A 559 -25.91 -3.32 15.61
CA THR A 559 -26.41 -4.33 16.56
C THR A 559 -27.75 -3.93 17.16
N ILE A 560 -27.94 -2.64 17.49
CA ILE A 560 -29.22 -2.15 18.04
C ILE A 560 -30.34 -2.26 17.00
N GLN A 561 -30.06 -1.92 15.74
CA GLN A 561 -31.00 -2.10 14.62
C GLN A 561 -31.43 -3.57 14.46
N HIS A 562 -30.50 -4.52 14.56
CA HIS A 562 -30.82 -5.96 14.57
C HIS A 562 -31.55 -6.42 15.83
N ALA A 563 -31.23 -5.88 17.01
CA ALA A 563 -31.89 -6.23 18.27
C ALA A 563 -33.36 -5.79 18.32
N LEU A 564 -33.70 -4.66 17.70
CA LEU A 564 -35.07 -4.18 17.54
C LEU A 564 -35.89 -5.00 16.55
N THR A 565 -35.25 -5.54 15.50
CA THR A 565 -35.93 -6.17 14.35
C THR A 565 -35.91 -7.71 14.37
N THR A 566 -34.98 -8.34 15.11
CA THR A 566 -34.86 -9.81 15.16
C THR A 566 -36.14 -10.49 15.64
N LYS A 567 -36.46 -11.62 15.00
CA LYS A 567 -37.62 -12.47 15.33
C LYS A 567 -37.49 -13.12 16.71
N ASN A 568 -36.26 -13.22 17.24
CA ASN A 568 -35.96 -13.85 18.52
C ASN A 568 -36.29 -12.93 19.71
N ALA A 569 -36.41 -11.62 19.50
CA ALA A 569 -36.77 -10.66 20.54
C ALA A 569 -38.28 -10.63 20.78
N SER A 570 -38.71 -11.06 21.98
CA SER A 570 -40.11 -11.04 22.40
C SER A 570 -40.71 -9.62 22.45
N MET A 571 -42.03 -9.50 22.43
CA MET A 571 -42.71 -8.20 22.63
C MET A 571 -42.25 -7.50 23.92
N VAL A 572 -42.06 -8.26 25.02
CA VAL A 572 -41.62 -7.71 26.31
C VAL A 572 -40.17 -7.22 26.23
N THR A 573 -39.30 -7.98 25.58
CA THR A 573 -37.89 -7.64 25.30
C THR A 573 -37.81 -6.34 24.50
N ARG A 574 -38.51 -6.26 23.36
CA ARG A 574 -38.54 -5.04 22.52
C ARG A 574 -39.13 -3.85 23.26
N ARG A 575 -40.22 -4.04 24.05
CA ARG A 575 -40.80 -2.97 24.88
C ARG A 575 -39.80 -2.42 25.91
N LYS A 576 -39.05 -3.29 26.60
CA LYS A 576 -37.98 -2.88 27.53
C LYS A 576 -36.87 -2.11 26.80
N LEU A 577 -36.41 -2.62 25.66
CA LEU A 577 -35.35 -2.01 24.86
C LEU A 577 -35.75 -0.63 24.32
N ILE A 578 -36.94 -0.50 23.74
CA ILE A 578 -37.46 0.78 23.23
C ILE A 578 -37.69 1.79 24.36
N ALA A 579 -38.05 1.33 25.57
CA ALA A 579 -38.20 2.20 26.73
C ALA A 579 -36.90 2.89 27.16
N ARG A 580 -35.71 2.38 26.79
CA ARG A 580 -34.43 3.07 27.05
C ARG A 580 -34.31 4.38 26.25
N PHE A 581 -34.91 4.46 25.06
CA PHE A 581 -34.80 5.60 24.13
C PHE A 581 -35.84 6.71 24.34
N GLN A 582 -36.82 6.54 25.24
CA GLN A 582 -37.90 7.51 25.45
C GLN A 582 -37.38 8.87 25.96
N GLY A 583 -37.91 9.97 25.41
CA GLY A 583 -37.47 11.34 25.70
C GLY A 583 -36.11 11.70 25.11
N ASN A 584 -35.63 10.97 24.09
CA ASN A 584 -34.38 11.18 23.34
C ASN A 584 -34.56 10.89 21.82
N ILE A 585 -35.78 10.57 21.36
CA ILE A 585 -36.11 10.22 19.97
C ILE A 585 -35.85 11.40 19.04
N GLY A 586 -36.18 12.63 19.45
CA GLY A 586 -35.92 13.85 18.66
C GLY A 586 -34.44 13.96 18.28
N ASP A 587 -33.56 13.96 19.28
CA ASP A 587 -32.11 13.98 19.11
C ASP A 587 -31.59 12.79 18.28
N MET A 588 -32.13 11.59 18.51
CA MET A 588 -31.76 10.40 17.75
C MET A 588 -32.16 10.50 16.27
N ALA A 589 -33.32 11.10 15.96
CA ALA A 589 -33.78 11.29 14.58
C ALA A 589 -33.04 12.40 13.83
N LEU A 590 -32.37 13.32 14.54
CA LEU A 590 -31.47 14.31 13.95
C LEU A 590 -30.09 13.71 13.59
N ASP A 591 -29.59 12.78 14.40
CA ASP A 591 -28.28 12.14 14.20
C ASP A 591 -28.22 11.20 12.98
N LYS A 592 -27.06 11.11 12.31
CA LYS A 592 -26.87 10.33 11.07
C LYS A 592 -26.88 8.80 11.28
N SER A 593 -26.58 8.33 12.49
CA SER A 593 -26.53 6.90 12.84
C SER A 593 -27.80 6.47 13.58
N ALA A 594 -28.21 7.26 14.58
CA ALA A 594 -29.34 6.93 15.44
C ALA A 594 -30.71 7.10 14.76
N SER A 595 -30.80 7.88 13.67
CA SER A 595 -32.04 7.99 12.88
C SER A 595 -32.47 6.63 12.32
N HIS A 596 -31.52 5.77 11.96
CA HIS A 596 -31.79 4.40 11.55
C HIS A 596 -32.28 3.51 12.70
N VAL A 597 -31.89 3.79 13.95
CA VAL A 597 -32.48 3.14 15.13
C VAL A 597 -33.94 3.56 15.28
N VAL A 598 -34.26 4.86 15.14
CA VAL A 598 -35.64 5.37 15.20
C VAL A 598 -36.52 4.76 14.10
N ASP A 599 -36.03 4.63 12.87
CA ASP A 599 -36.73 3.90 11.81
C ASP A 599 -36.92 2.40 12.15
N CYS A 600 -35.91 1.72 12.71
CA CYS A 600 -36.03 0.32 13.14
C CYS A 600 -37.05 0.11 14.28
N ILE A 601 -37.28 1.12 15.14
CA ILE A 601 -38.34 1.05 16.16
C ILE A 601 -39.73 0.93 15.51
N TRP A 602 -39.97 1.52 14.32
CA TRP A 602 -41.24 1.33 13.61
C TRP A 602 -41.50 -0.16 13.31
N GLU A 603 -40.48 -0.90 12.89
CA GLU A 603 -40.63 -2.32 12.54
C GLU A 603 -40.61 -3.23 13.79
N GLY A 604 -39.79 -2.88 14.79
CA GLY A 604 -39.74 -3.57 16.08
C GLY A 604 -41.03 -3.51 16.89
N THR A 605 -41.83 -2.44 16.76
CA THR A 605 -43.10 -2.20 17.49
C THR A 605 -44.31 -3.02 16.98
N HIS A 606 -44.09 -4.20 16.42
CA HIS A 606 -45.15 -5.18 16.15
C HIS A 606 -45.89 -5.54 17.45
N GLY A 607 -47.22 -5.48 17.44
CA GLY A 607 -48.10 -5.59 18.61
C GLY A 607 -47.98 -4.46 19.65
N LEU A 608 -47.21 -3.40 19.42
CA LEU A 608 -46.91 -2.31 20.37
C LEU A 608 -47.36 -0.93 19.83
N ALA A 609 -48.56 -0.86 19.26
CA ALA A 609 -49.04 0.33 18.54
C ALA A 609 -49.04 1.62 19.39
N PHE A 610 -49.36 1.53 20.68
CA PHE A 610 -49.34 2.68 21.61
C PHE A 610 -47.95 3.31 21.76
N ILE A 611 -46.87 2.52 21.58
CA ILE A 611 -45.50 3.05 21.61
C ILE A 611 -45.23 3.90 20.37
N ARG A 612 -45.74 3.51 19.20
CA ARG A 612 -45.63 4.33 17.99
C ARG A 612 -46.36 5.67 18.16
N GLU A 613 -47.54 5.68 18.77
CA GLU A 613 -48.29 6.91 19.04
C GLU A 613 -47.48 7.87 19.93
N ARG A 614 -46.84 7.38 20.99
CA ARG A 614 -45.96 8.19 21.86
C ARG A 614 -44.67 8.67 21.18
N ILE A 615 -44.05 7.83 20.35
CA ILE A 615 -42.84 8.20 19.59
C ILE A 615 -43.17 9.24 18.50
N ALA A 616 -44.34 9.16 17.87
CA ALA A 616 -44.82 10.16 16.93
C ALA A 616 -45.16 11.49 17.61
N GLU A 617 -45.61 11.48 18.87
CA GLU A 617 -45.76 12.69 19.69
C GLU A 617 -44.41 13.39 19.91
N GLU A 618 -43.41 12.64 20.38
CA GLU A 618 -42.04 13.13 20.61
C GLU A 618 -41.35 13.62 19.31
N LEU A 619 -41.62 12.98 18.16
CA LEU A 619 -41.19 13.46 16.84
C LEU A 619 -41.93 14.73 16.42
N ALA A 620 -43.22 14.88 16.73
CA ALA A 620 -44.00 16.07 16.37
C ALA A 620 -43.59 17.31 17.19
N GLU A 621 -43.21 17.12 18.45
CA GLU A 621 -42.62 18.18 19.30
C GLU A 621 -41.31 18.74 18.70
N ASN A 622 -40.56 17.90 17.97
CA ASN A 622 -39.25 18.24 17.38
C ASN A 622 -39.31 18.61 15.87
N GLU A 623 -40.51 18.83 15.31
CA GLU A 623 -40.71 18.99 13.85
C GLU A 623 -39.81 20.03 13.18
N ALA A 624 -39.57 21.18 13.81
CA ALA A 624 -38.79 22.26 13.21
C ALA A 624 -37.35 21.81 12.91
N ALA A 625 -36.65 21.25 13.90
CA ALA A 625 -35.30 20.72 13.72
C ALA A 625 -35.27 19.53 12.75
N LEU A 626 -36.29 18.66 12.81
CA LEU A 626 -36.39 17.48 11.93
C LEU A 626 -36.63 17.86 10.46
N ARG A 627 -37.33 18.96 10.17
CA ARG A 627 -37.51 19.43 8.79
C ARG A 627 -36.24 20.04 8.19
N GLU A 628 -35.37 20.66 9.00
CA GLU A 628 -34.09 21.20 8.54
C GLU A 628 -33.00 20.11 8.38
N SER A 629 -33.01 19.07 9.22
CA SER A 629 -32.06 17.95 9.13
C SER A 629 -32.37 16.98 7.97
N PRO A 630 -31.38 16.54 7.16
CA PRO A 630 -31.56 15.51 6.15
C PRO A 630 -32.00 14.14 6.73
N SER A 631 -31.44 13.74 7.87
CA SER A 631 -31.83 12.54 8.62
C SER A 631 -33.23 12.71 9.21
N GLY A 632 -33.51 13.88 9.78
CA GLY A 632 -34.83 14.22 10.31
C GLY A 632 -35.94 14.14 9.25
N ARG A 633 -35.70 14.66 8.04
CA ARG A 633 -36.62 14.55 6.89
C ARG A 633 -36.86 13.10 6.46
N ALA A 634 -35.84 12.24 6.55
CA ALA A 634 -36.00 10.82 6.24
C ALA A 634 -36.90 10.12 7.27
N VAL A 635 -36.63 10.30 8.57
CA VAL A 635 -37.47 9.76 9.65
C VAL A 635 -38.90 10.30 9.56
N TRP A 636 -39.08 11.61 9.35
CA TRP A 636 -40.39 12.27 9.19
C TRP A 636 -41.23 11.63 8.07
N LYS A 637 -40.59 11.32 6.94
CA LYS A 637 -41.21 10.62 5.80
C LYS A 637 -41.52 9.16 6.12
N ASN A 638 -40.58 8.42 6.71
CA ASN A 638 -40.69 7.00 7.01
C ASN A 638 -41.78 6.72 8.06
N TRP A 639 -41.85 7.56 9.10
CA TRP A 639 -42.90 7.59 10.12
C TRP A 639 -44.21 8.25 9.64
N LYS A 640 -44.31 8.71 8.39
CA LYS A 640 -45.52 9.33 7.78
C LYS A 640 -46.08 10.52 8.58
N MET A 641 -45.20 11.34 9.16
CA MET A 641 -45.56 12.35 10.15
C MET A 641 -46.48 13.47 9.61
N ASP A 642 -46.46 13.75 8.30
CA ASP A 642 -47.43 14.66 7.68
C ASP A 642 -48.88 14.10 7.73
N ILE A 643 -49.05 12.77 7.72
CA ILE A 643 -50.36 12.14 7.94
C ILE A 643 -50.71 12.18 9.44
N TYR A 644 -49.74 12.00 10.35
CA TYR A 644 -49.96 12.13 11.80
C TYR A 644 -50.51 13.51 12.16
N LYS A 645 -49.87 14.58 11.67
CA LYS A 645 -50.32 15.97 11.90
C LYS A 645 -51.66 16.27 11.23
N ARG A 646 -51.83 15.97 9.94
CA ARG A 646 -53.00 16.40 9.16
C ARG A 646 -54.24 15.51 9.34
N ARG A 647 -54.05 14.23 9.68
CA ARG A 647 -55.10 13.19 9.80
C ARG A 647 -54.73 12.15 10.87
N ARG A 648 -54.54 12.58 12.12
CA ARG A 648 -54.07 11.73 13.26
C ARG A 648 -54.82 10.40 13.35
N GLN A 649 -56.15 10.37 13.18
CA GLN A 649 -56.96 9.14 13.18
C GLN A 649 -56.58 8.14 12.07
N GLU A 650 -56.34 8.61 10.85
CA GLU A 650 -55.92 7.76 9.71
C GLU A 650 -54.49 7.25 9.90
N TRP A 651 -53.60 8.07 10.46
CA TRP A 651 -52.27 7.61 10.85
C TRP A 651 -52.33 6.53 11.93
N VAL A 652 -53.13 6.73 12.98
CA VAL A 652 -53.34 5.75 14.06
C VAL A 652 -53.91 4.44 13.49
N ARG A 653 -54.86 4.51 12.55
CA ARG A 653 -55.39 3.35 11.84
C ARG A 653 -54.31 2.61 11.03
N GLN A 654 -53.55 3.32 10.20
CA GLN A 654 -52.44 2.71 9.43
C GLN A 654 -51.34 2.14 10.35
N SER A 655 -51.05 2.81 11.46
CA SER A 655 -50.07 2.39 12.46
C SER A 655 -50.51 1.11 13.16
N ARG A 656 -51.75 1.02 13.66
CA ARG A 656 -52.32 -0.20 14.26
C ARG A 656 -52.38 -1.36 13.27
N ILE A 657 -52.73 -1.11 12.00
CA ILE A 657 -52.68 -2.13 10.93
C ILE A 657 -51.24 -2.62 10.69
N LYS A 658 -50.25 -1.74 10.48
CA LYS A 658 -48.82 -2.15 10.32
C LYS A 658 -48.19 -2.63 11.65
N ALA A 659 -48.91 -2.63 12.77
CA ALA A 659 -48.47 -3.25 14.03
C ALA A 659 -48.97 -4.70 14.17
N SER A 660 -50.05 -5.09 13.48
CA SER A 660 -50.88 -6.27 13.77
C SER A 660 -51.45 -6.27 15.20
N ASN A 661 -52.77 -6.15 15.33
CA ASN A 661 -53.44 -5.87 16.59
C ASN A 661 -54.39 -6.99 17.05
N ASP A 662 -53.91 -8.23 17.03
CA ASP A 662 -54.55 -9.35 17.75
C ASP A 662 -54.20 -9.32 19.26
N GLY A 663 -53.22 -8.52 19.67
CA GLY A 663 -52.60 -8.54 21.00
C GLY A 663 -53.31 -7.77 22.13
N PHE A 664 -54.62 -7.53 22.05
CA PHE A 664 -55.37 -6.88 23.15
C PHE A 664 -56.87 -7.26 23.20
N GLN A 665 -57.17 -8.52 23.47
CA GLN A 665 -58.48 -8.91 24.01
C GLN A 665 -58.48 -8.82 25.56
N ALA A 666 -59.67 -8.63 26.15
CA ALA A 666 -59.83 -8.66 27.59
C ALA A 666 -59.62 -10.07 28.17
N PHE A 667 -59.38 -10.16 29.48
CA PHE A 667 -59.05 -11.39 30.22
C PHE A 667 -60.20 -12.44 30.33
N SER A 668 -61.20 -12.39 29.44
CA SER A 668 -62.46 -13.15 29.54
C SER A 668 -62.81 -14.01 28.31
N GLU A 669 -61.99 -14.05 27.26
CA GLU A 669 -62.32 -14.75 25.99
C GLU A 669 -61.29 -15.80 25.53
N ILE A 670 -60.27 -16.09 26.35
CA ILE A 670 -59.11 -16.94 25.95
C ILE A 670 -59.44 -18.45 25.88
N GLU A 671 -60.49 -18.92 26.57
CA GLU A 671 -60.83 -20.35 26.62
C GLU A 671 -61.53 -20.88 25.35
N ALA A 672 -61.93 -20.02 24.40
CA ALA A 672 -62.89 -20.38 23.35
C ALA A 672 -62.28 -20.79 21.99
N LYS A 673 -60.96 -20.67 21.76
CA LYS A 673 -60.34 -20.81 20.41
C LYS A 673 -58.99 -21.53 20.34
N GLN A 674 -58.77 -22.56 21.16
CA GLN A 674 -57.71 -23.55 20.90
C GLN A 674 -58.19 -24.68 19.96
N GLU A 675 -58.52 -24.38 18.71
CA GLU A 675 -58.65 -25.45 17.69
C GLU A 675 -58.49 -24.95 16.25
N SER A 676 -57.99 -25.84 15.38
CA SER A 676 -57.47 -25.61 14.01
C SER A 676 -56.20 -24.74 13.92
N GLY A 677 -55.23 -25.02 13.03
CA GLY A 677 -55.17 -26.14 12.07
C GLY A 677 -54.09 -25.97 10.99
N THR A 678 -52.81 -25.82 11.34
CA THR A 678 -51.73 -25.60 10.37
C THR A 678 -51.40 -26.86 9.55
N LYS A 679 -51.62 -26.79 8.22
CA LYS A 679 -51.37 -27.90 7.28
C LYS A 679 -49.87 -28.17 7.13
N LYS A 680 -49.46 -29.44 7.27
CA LYS A 680 -48.07 -29.89 7.05
C LYS A 680 -47.67 -29.79 5.57
N THR A 681 -46.41 -29.49 5.32
CA THR A 681 -45.81 -29.43 3.98
C THR A 681 -45.54 -30.82 3.38
N PRO A 682 -45.40 -30.95 2.05
CA PRO A 682 -45.03 -32.22 1.41
C PRO A 682 -43.72 -32.83 1.94
N LEU A 683 -42.74 -31.98 2.30
CA LEU A 683 -41.45 -32.41 2.84
C LEU A 683 -41.58 -33.00 4.25
N GLN A 684 -42.51 -32.49 5.07
CA GLN A 684 -42.84 -33.07 6.38
C GLN A 684 -43.53 -34.44 6.22
N MET A 685 -44.48 -34.58 5.29
CA MET A 685 -45.10 -35.88 5.01
C MET A 685 -44.10 -36.92 4.45
N ALA A 686 -43.11 -36.48 3.67
CA ALA A 686 -42.01 -37.34 3.22
C ALA A 686 -41.10 -37.78 4.39
N ARG A 687 -40.74 -36.86 5.30
CA ARG A 687 -39.99 -37.18 6.53
C ARG A 687 -40.75 -38.14 7.43
N GLU A 688 -42.06 -37.95 7.64
CA GLU A 688 -42.88 -38.85 8.46
C GLU A 688 -42.97 -40.27 7.87
N ARG A 689 -43.12 -40.41 6.54
CA ARG A 689 -43.06 -41.72 5.87
C ARG A 689 -41.69 -42.39 6.02
N HIS A 690 -40.59 -41.64 5.89
CA HIS A 690 -39.25 -42.19 6.07
C HIS A 690 -38.97 -42.58 7.54
N ALA A 691 -39.47 -41.81 8.50
CA ALA A 691 -39.37 -42.12 9.93
C ALA A 691 -40.18 -43.39 10.30
N GLN A 692 -41.41 -43.53 9.78
CA GLN A 692 -42.23 -44.73 10.01
C GLN A 692 -41.62 -46.00 9.38
N ASN A 693 -40.99 -45.89 8.21
CA ASN A 693 -40.26 -47.02 7.62
C ASN A 693 -38.99 -47.37 8.41
N LYS A 694 -38.22 -46.36 8.84
CA LYS A 694 -37.01 -46.57 9.66
C LYS A 694 -37.35 -47.21 11.01
N ALA A 695 -38.38 -46.73 11.72
CA ALA A 695 -38.86 -47.33 12.96
C ALA A 695 -39.36 -48.78 12.81
N LYS A 696 -39.88 -49.16 11.63
CA LYS A 696 -40.24 -50.56 11.31
C LYS A 696 -39.02 -51.45 11.01
N SER A 697 -37.90 -50.88 10.58
CA SER A 697 -36.62 -51.59 10.46
C SER A 697 -35.98 -51.78 11.84
N GLU A 698 -35.83 -50.70 12.58
CA GLU A 698 -35.13 -50.68 13.87
C GLU A 698 -35.86 -51.52 14.94
N LYS A 699 -37.18 -51.67 14.86
CA LYS A 699 -37.91 -52.60 15.73
C LYS A 699 -37.60 -54.08 15.40
N LYS A 700 -37.31 -54.41 14.15
CA LYS A 700 -36.96 -55.79 13.73
C LYS A 700 -35.55 -56.20 14.14
N GLU A 701 -34.60 -55.26 14.14
CA GLU A 701 -33.22 -55.53 14.58
C GLU A 701 -33.12 -55.60 16.11
N ARG A 702 -33.92 -54.79 16.84
CA ARG A 702 -33.98 -54.83 18.31
C ARG A 702 -34.66 -56.06 18.91
N GLU A 703 -35.33 -56.88 18.09
CA GLU A 703 -35.91 -58.17 18.50
C GLU A 703 -34.95 -59.36 18.25
N MET A 704 -33.69 -59.10 17.82
CA MET A 704 -32.68 -60.13 17.51
C MET A 704 -31.37 -60.07 18.31
N MET A 705 -31.18 -59.09 19.20
CA MET A 705 -29.96 -58.98 20.03
C MET A 705 -30.32 -58.62 21.48
N GLN A 706 -30.68 -59.64 22.25
CA GLN A 706 -30.91 -59.53 23.70
C GLN A 706 -30.52 -60.84 24.43
N GLU A 707 -29.23 -61.16 24.45
CA GLU A 707 -28.63 -62.17 25.33
C GLU A 707 -27.14 -61.81 25.57
N ASP A 708 -26.73 -61.85 26.84
CA ASP A 708 -25.38 -61.64 27.42
C ASP A 708 -24.56 -60.37 27.05
N GLY A 709 -23.75 -59.81 27.95
CA GLY A 709 -23.51 -60.15 29.36
C GLY A 709 -22.71 -59.06 30.08
N ASP A 710 -22.84 -58.99 31.41
CA ASP A 710 -22.39 -57.87 32.26
C ASP A 710 -20.86 -57.76 32.44
N ILE A 711 -20.39 -56.56 32.86
CA ILE A 711 -19.35 -56.30 33.89
C ILE A 711 -18.87 -54.83 33.84
N GLN A 712 -19.05 -54.13 34.96
CA GLN A 712 -18.35 -52.90 35.37
C GLN A 712 -17.52 -53.18 36.66
N PRO A 713 -16.88 -52.19 37.30
CA PRO A 713 -15.75 -51.39 36.81
C PRO A 713 -14.58 -51.37 37.82
N THR A 714 -13.39 -50.87 37.44
CA THR A 714 -12.36 -50.49 38.43
C THR A 714 -11.70 -49.15 38.13
N THR A 715 -11.75 -48.25 39.10
CA THR A 715 -11.03 -46.97 39.10
C THR A 715 -9.65 -47.10 39.75
N GLU A 716 -8.59 -46.55 39.15
CA GLU A 716 -7.40 -46.12 39.91
C GLU A 716 -7.11 -44.63 39.69
N LYS A 717 -7.03 -43.88 40.80
CA LYS A 717 -6.39 -42.56 40.83
C LYS A 717 -4.89 -42.76 41.02
N ARG A 718 -4.05 -42.21 40.13
CA ARG A 718 -2.62 -42.01 40.42
C ARG A 718 -2.17 -40.57 40.21
N SER A 719 -2.22 -39.80 41.29
CA SER A 719 -1.55 -38.50 41.41
C SER A 719 -0.03 -38.68 41.58
N ARG A 720 0.76 -38.16 40.64
CA ARG A 720 2.17 -37.77 40.83
C ARG A 720 2.44 -36.50 40.02
N SER A 721 2.36 -35.34 40.67
CA SER A 721 3.48 -34.69 41.37
C SER A 721 4.44 -33.98 40.40
N SER A 722 4.06 -32.74 40.09
CA SER A 722 4.92 -31.61 39.71
C SER A 722 6.44 -31.83 39.73
N LYS A 723 7.07 -31.64 38.56
CA LYS A 723 8.35 -30.91 38.49
C LYS A 723 8.14 -29.64 37.68
N SER A 724 8.22 -28.52 38.36
CA SER A 724 8.03 -27.19 37.80
C SER A 724 9.29 -26.70 37.10
N SER A 725 9.27 -26.60 35.77
CA SER A 725 10.08 -25.61 35.06
C SER A 725 9.34 -24.26 35.14
N HIS A 726 9.79 -23.35 36.00
CA HIS A 726 9.26 -21.99 36.09
C HIS A 726 9.69 -21.13 34.89
N GLY A 727 9.10 -21.40 33.73
CA GLY A 727 9.14 -20.52 32.56
C GLY A 727 8.15 -19.38 32.72
N SER A 728 8.55 -18.29 33.39
CA SER A 728 7.68 -17.14 33.67
C SER A 728 7.05 -16.54 32.39
N MET A 729 5.72 -16.48 32.35
CA MET A 729 4.97 -15.75 31.32
C MET A 729 5.15 -14.23 31.48
N SER A 730 6.19 -13.68 30.86
CA SER A 730 6.37 -12.22 30.70
C SER A 730 5.88 -11.75 29.33
N SER A 731 4.67 -11.17 29.35
CA SER A 731 4.06 -10.19 28.43
C SER A 731 4.30 -10.23 26.92
N ALA A 732 3.23 -9.92 26.17
CA ALA A 732 3.31 -9.54 24.75
C ALA A 732 4.22 -8.31 24.50
N SER A 733 4.42 -7.43 25.49
CA SER A 733 5.38 -6.31 25.39
C SER A 733 6.82 -6.77 25.18
N THR A 734 7.17 -8.02 25.53
CA THR A 734 8.53 -8.52 25.32
C THR A 734 8.90 -8.76 23.85
N ARG A 735 7.95 -8.90 22.91
CA ARG A 735 8.30 -9.21 21.51
C ARG A 735 8.98 -8.04 20.78
N PRO A 736 8.38 -6.83 20.68
CA PRO A 736 9.08 -5.68 20.12
C PRO A 736 10.33 -5.32 20.93
N GLN A 737 10.24 -5.37 22.27
CA GLN A 737 11.36 -5.08 23.17
C GLN A 737 12.57 -5.99 22.92
N ARG A 738 12.40 -7.32 22.87
CA ARG A 738 13.50 -8.28 22.63
C ARG A 738 14.10 -8.19 21.22
N LEU A 739 13.37 -7.62 20.26
CA LEU A 739 13.88 -7.37 18.91
C LEU A 739 14.65 -6.04 18.87
N LEU A 740 14.05 -4.95 19.37
CA LEU A 740 14.68 -3.62 19.45
C LEU A 740 15.95 -3.65 20.30
N THR A 741 15.96 -4.30 21.47
CA THR A 741 17.16 -4.45 22.30
C THR A 741 18.24 -5.29 21.59
N ALA A 742 17.88 -6.29 20.79
CA ALA A 742 18.86 -7.07 20.01
C ALA A 742 19.46 -6.24 18.86
N VAL A 743 18.65 -5.42 18.17
CA VAL A 743 19.14 -4.47 17.17
C VAL A 743 20.01 -3.40 17.81
N GLN A 744 19.60 -2.85 18.97
CA GLN A 744 20.37 -1.87 19.74
C GLN A 744 21.77 -2.40 20.09
N GLN A 745 21.88 -3.65 20.55
CA GLN A 745 23.17 -4.29 20.81
C GLN A 745 24.06 -4.39 19.57
N LEU A 746 23.49 -4.69 18.39
CA LEU A 746 24.23 -4.73 17.13
C LEU A 746 24.65 -3.31 16.67
N VAL A 747 23.76 -2.33 16.79
CA VAL A 747 24.03 -0.91 16.48
C VAL A 747 25.17 -0.38 17.36
N THR A 748 25.09 -0.57 18.68
CA THR A 748 26.16 -0.15 19.60
C THR A 748 27.48 -0.87 19.30
N SER A 749 27.46 -2.17 18.97
CA SER A 749 28.67 -2.90 18.57
C SER A 749 29.26 -2.42 17.24
N PHE A 750 28.43 -1.99 16.28
CA PHE A 750 28.88 -1.43 15.00
C PHE A 750 29.55 -0.05 15.18
N ILE A 751 28.98 0.80 16.05
CA ILE A 751 29.54 2.11 16.39
C ILE A 751 30.85 1.94 17.18
N GLN A 752 30.86 1.12 18.24
CA GLN A 752 32.03 0.93 19.11
C GLN A 752 33.30 0.53 18.33
N LYS A 753 33.17 -0.34 17.31
CA LYS A 753 34.30 -0.72 16.45
C LYS A 753 34.98 0.49 15.79
N ALA A 754 34.22 1.49 15.37
CA ALA A 754 34.75 2.72 14.77
C ALA A 754 35.48 3.59 15.81
N ASP A 755 34.95 3.69 17.03
CA ASP A 755 35.63 4.38 18.14
C ASP A 755 36.93 3.69 18.55
N ASP A 756 36.96 2.35 18.54
CA ASP A 756 38.15 1.54 18.84
C ASP A 756 39.24 1.74 17.76
N ASP A 757 38.88 1.64 16.46
CA ASP A 757 39.83 1.82 15.34
C ASP A 757 40.19 3.30 15.07
N ALA A 758 39.47 4.26 15.65
CA ALA A 758 39.75 5.70 15.48
C ALA A 758 41.17 6.11 15.94
N SER A 759 41.86 5.28 16.72
CA SER A 759 43.26 5.48 17.12
C SER A 759 44.28 4.98 16.09
N SER A 760 43.95 3.95 15.28
CA SER A 760 44.87 3.37 14.28
C SER A 760 45.08 4.30 13.08
N LYS A 761 44.07 5.13 12.77
CA LYS A 761 44.10 6.08 11.64
C LYS A 761 45.30 7.02 11.75
N ALA A 762 45.67 7.44 12.96
CA ALA A 762 46.84 8.29 13.23
C ALA A 762 48.17 7.74 12.67
N GLN A 763 48.25 6.42 12.45
CA GLN A 763 49.44 5.71 11.97
C GLN A 763 49.36 5.32 10.48
N GLY A 764 48.40 5.88 9.71
CA GLY A 764 48.13 5.43 8.33
C GLY A 764 47.58 3.98 8.24
N ASN A 765 47.02 3.50 9.36
CA ASN A 765 46.57 2.13 9.61
C ASN A 765 47.54 1.04 9.11
N ASN A 766 48.64 0.88 9.84
CA ASN A 766 49.74 0.01 9.47
C ASN A 766 49.53 -1.42 10.01
N THR A 767 48.95 -2.31 9.20
CA THR A 767 48.60 -3.70 9.60
C THR A 767 49.55 -4.74 8.99
N GLY A 768 50.81 -4.75 9.44
CA GLY A 768 51.81 -5.77 9.11
C GLY A 768 51.53 -7.16 9.69
N LYS A 769 50.35 -7.74 9.43
CA LYS A 769 49.95 -9.10 9.84
C LYS A 769 49.50 -9.91 8.62
N PRO A 770 49.88 -11.21 8.51
CA PRO A 770 49.28 -12.12 7.52
C PRO A 770 47.76 -12.21 7.72
N VAL A 771 47.01 -12.19 6.63
CA VAL A 771 45.55 -12.00 6.67
C VAL A 771 44.80 -13.32 6.50
N ASP A 772 44.28 -13.83 7.62
CA ASP A 772 43.09 -14.68 7.69
C ASP A 772 42.09 -13.98 8.61
N GLY A 773 41.32 -13.04 8.06
CA GLY A 773 40.41 -12.16 8.82
C GLY A 773 39.86 -10.97 8.00
N PRO A 774 38.82 -10.29 8.49
CA PRO A 774 38.15 -9.21 7.77
C PRO A 774 39.05 -7.99 7.56
N ARG A 775 38.97 -7.40 6.36
CA ARG A 775 39.80 -6.27 5.92
C ARG A 775 39.18 -4.95 6.37
N SER A 776 39.82 -4.29 7.34
CA SER A 776 39.43 -2.99 7.92
C SER A 776 38.09 -2.95 8.68
N VAL A 777 37.94 -1.96 9.57
CA VAL A 777 36.66 -1.60 10.21
C VAL A 777 35.79 -0.74 9.30
N LEU A 778 36.39 0.00 8.37
CA LEU A 778 35.69 0.95 7.50
C LEU A 778 34.81 0.25 6.45
N LEU A 779 35.33 -0.78 5.78
CA LEU A 779 34.60 -1.59 4.79
C LEU A 779 35.35 -2.89 4.49
N GLU A 780 34.70 -4.05 4.70
CA GLU A 780 35.17 -5.32 4.14
C GLU A 780 34.87 -5.35 2.63
N GLN A 781 35.84 -4.91 1.81
CA GLN A 781 35.61 -4.65 0.37
C GLN A 781 35.48 -5.94 -0.46
N HIS A 782 34.37 -6.06 -1.18
CA HIS A 782 34.02 -7.15 -2.11
C HIS A 782 33.46 -6.61 -3.43
N THR A 783 33.57 -7.35 -4.52
CA THR A 783 32.87 -7.00 -5.78
C THR A 783 31.37 -7.25 -5.67
N PRO A 784 30.52 -6.62 -6.52
CA PRO A 784 29.08 -6.88 -6.53
C PRO A 784 28.67 -8.33 -6.81
N LYS A 785 29.58 -9.16 -7.37
CA LYS A 785 29.35 -10.60 -7.59
C LYS A 785 29.59 -11.40 -6.30
N GLU A 786 30.70 -11.14 -5.62
CA GLU A 786 31.05 -11.77 -4.34
C GLU A 786 30.05 -11.34 -3.26
N LEU A 787 29.76 -10.04 -3.16
CA LEU A 787 28.84 -9.50 -2.16
C LEU A 787 27.42 -10.06 -2.31
N ARG A 788 26.94 -10.32 -3.54
CA ARG A 788 25.65 -10.98 -3.77
C ARG A 788 25.62 -12.39 -3.17
N HIS A 789 26.72 -13.12 -3.27
CA HIS A 789 26.86 -14.46 -2.71
C HIS A 789 26.97 -14.42 -1.17
N LEU A 790 27.81 -13.53 -0.63
CA LEU A 790 28.05 -13.38 0.82
C LEU A 790 26.81 -12.88 1.59
N MET A 791 26.08 -11.91 1.01
CA MET A 791 24.81 -11.44 1.59
C MET A 791 23.73 -12.53 1.59
N GLY A 792 23.74 -13.44 0.60
CA GLY A 792 22.74 -14.50 0.45
C GLY A 792 21.30 -13.96 0.40
N CYS A 793 21.11 -12.73 -0.12
CA CYS A 793 19.85 -11.98 0.01
C CYS A 793 18.79 -12.44 -0.99
N VAL A 794 18.34 -13.68 -0.80
CA VAL A 794 17.09 -14.22 -1.35
C VAL A 794 15.96 -13.80 -0.42
N LEU A 795 14.87 -13.23 -0.97
CA LEU A 795 13.67 -12.93 -0.20
C LEU A 795 12.88 -14.24 -0.01
N PRO A 796 12.72 -14.77 1.21
CA PRO A 796 12.17 -16.10 1.41
C PRO A 796 10.64 -16.09 1.36
N GLU A 797 10.04 -17.13 0.77
CA GLU A 797 8.57 -17.34 0.79
C GLU A 797 8.04 -17.53 2.24
N HIS A 798 8.87 -18.07 3.13
CA HIS A 798 8.54 -18.26 4.54
C HIS A 798 9.41 -17.36 5.45
N GLY A 799 8.76 -16.66 6.39
CA GLY A 799 9.46 -15.71 7.25
C GLY A 799 10.43 -16.37 8.24
N LEU A 800 11.73 -16.11 8.07
CA LEU A 800 12.84 -16.64 8.91
C LEU A 800 12.89 -16.09 10.36
N GLY A 801 11.80 -15.51 10.83
CA GLY A 801 11.61 -15.05 12.21
C GLY A 801 12.65 -14.04 12.70
N ARG A 802 12.93 -14.08 14.00
CA ARG A 802 13.92 -13.22 14.66
C ARG A 802 15.34 -13.52 14.18
N ASP A 803 15.67 -14.77 13.97
CA ASP A 803 17.06 -15.19 13.85
C ASP A 803 17.60 -14.97 12.44
N GLY A 804 16.79 -15.18 11.39
CA GLY A 804 17.12 -14.75 10.02
C GLY A 804 17.14 -13.23 9.86
N PHE A 805 16.28 -12.49 10.57
CA PHE A 805 16.35 -11.02 10.63
C PHE A 805 17.67 -10.55 11.29
N ILE A 806 18.05 -11.16 12.43
CA ILE A 806 19.30 -10.82 13.13
C ILE A 806 20.54 -11.23 12.32
N ASP A 807 20.52 -12.34 11.59
CA ASP A 807 21.57 -12.73 10.65
C ASP A 807 21.71 -11.72 9.50
N MET A 808 20.60 -11.34 8.85
CA MET A 808 20.62 -10.34 7.78
C MET A 808 21.12 -8.98 8.28
N VAL A 809 20.69 -8.52 9.47
CA VAL A 809 21.19 -7.27 10.09
C VAL A 809 22.69 -7.36 10.39
N LYS A 810 23.21 -8.50 10.86
CA LYS A 810 24.66 -8.71 11.06
C LYS A 810 25.43 -8.63 9.73
N LYS A 811 24.95 -9.31 8.68
CA LYS A 811 25.55 -9.26 7.33
C LYS A 811 25.51 -7.85 6.75
N THR A 812 24.39 -7.14 6.89
CA THR A 812 24.27 -5.74 6.49
C THR A 812 25.31 -4.87 7.20
N PHE A 813 25.52 -5.03 8.52
CA PHE A 813 26.57 -4.28 9.22
C PHE A 813 28.00 -4.73 8.84
N GLN A 814 28.25 -6.01 8.59
CA GLN A 814 29.58 -6.50 8.20
C GLN A 814 30.02 -5.97 6.83
N TYR A 815 29.11 -5.94 5.86
CA TYR A 815 29.41 -5.62 4.46
C TYR A 815 28.97 -4.22 4.02
N SER A 816 28.58 -3.34 4.96
CA SER A 816 28.35 -1.91 4.69
C SER A 816 29.56 -1.07 5.07
N VAL A 817 29.68 0.12 4.48
CA VAL A 817 30.64 1.14 4.93
C VAL A 817 30.25 1.58 6.34
N ASN A 818 31.16 1.47 7.29
CA ASN A 818 30.98 2.02 8.63
C ASN A 818 31.22 3.53 8.61
N VAL A 819 30.18 4.30 8.31
CA VAL A 819 30.25 5.77 8.24
C VAL A 819 30.55 6.45 9.58
N TRP A 820 30.68 5.71 10.69
CA TRP A 820 31.19 6.23 11.96
C TRP A 820 32.73 6.24 12.03
N ASP A 821 33.38 5.42 11.21
CA ASP A 821 34.83 5.27 11.14
C ASP A 821 35.48 6.58 10.67
N GLN A 822 36.51 7.03 11.41
CA GLN A 822 37.23 8.27 11.15
C GLN A 822 37.85 8.36 9.75
N GLY A 823 38.14 7.23 9.10
CA GLY A 823 38.66 7.17 7.74
C GLY A 823 37.62 7.45 6.66
N PHE A 824 36.33 7.57 6.98
CA PHE A 824 35.28 7.96 6.03
C PHE A 824 35.29 9.47 5.76
N LEU A 825 36.05 9.88 4.74
CA LEU A 825 36.28 11.29 4.35
C LEU A 825 35.89 11.55 2.88
N ASP A 826 34.96 10.74 2.38
CA ASP A 826 34.68 10.54 0.96
C ASP A 826 33.58 11.48 0.43
N LYS A 827 32.42 11.53 1.10
CA LYS A 827 31.23 12.28 0.65
C LYS A 827 30.93 13.50 1.52
N LEU A 828 30.03 14.37 1.05
CA LEU A 828 29.51 15.52 1.81
C LEU A 828 28.53 15.15 2.93
N TYR A 829 28.55 13.90 3.40
CA TYR A 829 27.85 13.42 4.60
C TYR A 829 28.81 12.48 5.34
N ALA A 830 28.70 12.37 6.66
CA ALA A 830 29.60 11.57 7.49
C ALA A 830 28.87 11.00 8.74
N THR A 831 29.65 10.61 9.76
CA THR A 831 29.21 10.08 11.07
C THR A 831 27.98 10.76 11.64
N THR A 832 26.80 10.13 11.55
CA THR A 832 25.54 10.73 12.06
C THR A 832 25.61 11.03 13.56
N THR A 833 24.85 12.02 14.04
CA THR A 833 24.71 12.24 15.49
C THR A 833 23.93 11.10 16.16
N PRO A 834 24.28 10.67 17.40
CA PRO A 834 23.50 9.70 18.17
C PRO A 834 22.06 10.16 18.45
N VAL A 835 21.88 11.47 18.65
CA VAL A 835 20.57 12.10 18.87
C VAL A 835 19.69 12.00 17.62
N GLY A 836 20.28 12.23 16.44
CA GLY A 836 19.59 12.04 15.17
C GLY A 836 19.18 10.59 14.94
N LEU A 837 20.05 9.62 15.27
CA LEU A 837 19.73 8.20 15.18
C LEU A 837 18.55 7.82 16.11
N ALA A 838 18.50 8.38 17.32
CA ALA A 838 17.37 8.23 18.23
C ALA A 838 16.10 8.91 17.67
N ALA A 839 16.21 10.08 17.04
CA ALA A 839 15.08 10.74 16.36
C ALA A 839 14.52 9.91 15.21
N ASP A 840 15.36 9.19 14.47
CA ASP A 840 14.93 8.27 13.41
C ASP A 840 14.14 7.06 13.96
N LEU A 841 14.49 6.56 15.15
CA LEU A 841 13.70 5.55 15.87
C LEU A 841 12.33 6.12 16.31
N VAL A 842 12.28 7.36 16.78
CA VAL A 842 11.01 8.05 17.12
C VAL A 842 10.13 8.24 15.87
N LEU A 843 10.68 8.74 14.77
CA LEU A 843 9.94 8.89 13.50
C LEU A 843 9.38 7.56 13.00
N SER A 844 10.19 6.49 13.07
CA SER A 844 9.79 5.15 12.63
C SER A 844 8.76 4.50 13.58
N SER A 845 8.72 4.94 14.84
CA SER A 845 7.70 4.51 15.83
C SER A 845 6.38 5.27 15.67
N LEU A 846 6.43 6.54 15.26
CA LEU A 846 5.24 7.35 14.96
C LEU A 846 4.60 6.96 13.63
N ASN A 847 5.43 6.72 12.59
CA ASN A 847 5.02 6.32 11.24
C ASN A 847 3.86 7.14 10.61
N THR A 848 3.72 8.41 11.00
CA THR A 848 2.72 9.33 10.44
C THR A 848 3.28 10.14 9.28
N ASN A 849 2.37 10.59 8.41
CA ASN A 849 2.65 11.33 7.18
C ASN A 849 2.49 12.85 7.44
N LEU A 850 3.56 13.62 7.26
CA LEU A 850 3.60 15.07 7.53
C LEU A 850 3.03 15.89 6.37
N HIS A 851 1.72 15.74 6.15
CA HIS A 851 1.01 16.30 4.99
C HIS A 851 -0.16 17.21 5.39
N VAL A 852 -1.00 16.74 6.30
CA VAL A 852 -2.07 17.52 6.93
C VAL A 852 -1.90 17.54 8.45
N TYR A 853 -2.26 18.65 9.08
CA TYR A 853 -2.12 18.88 10.52
C TYR A 853 -2.86 17.80 11.32
N GLN A 854 -4.06 17.41 10.88
CA GLN A 854 -4.95 16.47 11.58
C GLN A 854 -4.28 15.14 11.99
N VAL A 855 -3.38 14.60 11.16
CA VAL A 855 -2.71 13.31 11.43
C VAL A 855 -1.29 13.45 11.98
N SER A 856 -0.74 14.66 11.99
CA SER A 856 0.68 14.91 12.28
C SER A 856 0.94 16.18 13.12
N PRO A 857 0.08 16.57 14.08
CA PRO A 857 0.04 17.93 14.61
C PRO A 857 1.34 18.34 15.32
N ALA A 858 1.90 17.44 16.14
CA ALA A 858 3.18 17.68 16.83
C ALA A 858 4.35 17.83 15.84
N LEU A 859 4.41 17.01 14.78
CA LEU A 859 5.45 17.11 13.76
C LEU A 859 5.27 18.37 12.87
N THR A 860 4.04 18.81 12.65
CA THR A 860 3.73 20.06 11.95
C THR A 860 4.22 21.28 12.73
N ILE A 861 3.94 21.34 14.03
CA ILE A 861 4.45 22.40 14.91
C ILE A 861 5.98 22.39 14.95
N ILE A 862 6.59 21.20 15.15
CA ILE A 862 8.05 21.05 15.17
C ILE A 862 8.68 21.48 13.84
N GLU A 863 8.09 21.14 12.70
CA GLU A 863 8.60 21.58 11.40
C GLU A 863 8.52 23.09 11.22
N LYS A 864 7.35 23.70 11.51
CA LYS A 864 7.17 25.15 11.42
C LYS A 864 8.17 25.90 12.30
N GLN A 865 8.31 25.51 13.58
CA GLN A 865 9.25 26.17 14.50
C GLN A 865 10.71 25.97 14.07
N THR A 866 11.09 24.77 13.61
CA THR A 866 12.46 24.48 13.16
C THR A 866 12.81 25.25 11.88
N ALA A 867 11.90 25.29 10.92
CA ALA A 867 12.09 26.00 9.66
C ALA A 867 12.03 27.53 9.85
N ARG A 868 11.22 28.03 10.80
CA ARG A 868 11.20 29.44 11.22
C ARG A 868 12.52 29.84 11.87
N ALA A 869 13.03 29.06 12.82
CA ALA A 869 14.32 29.32 13.47
C ALA A 869 15.50 29.28 12.48
N LEU A 870 15.47 28.36 11.49
CA LEU A 870 16.44 28.38 10.38
C LEU A 870 16.31 29.67 9.54
N ALA A 871 15.10 30.06 9.14
CA ALA A 871 14.87 31.26 8.34
C ALA A 871 15.37 32.52 9.06
N GLU A 872 15.12 32.64 10.37
CA GLU A 872 15.59 33.74 11.21
C GLU A 872 17.13 33.75 11.36
N LEU A 873 17.79 32.60 11.48
CA LEU A 873 19.26 32.52 11.43
C LEU A 873 19.83 33.06 10.11
N PHE A 874 19.15 32.79 8.98
CA PHE A 874 19.51 33.33 7.67
C PHE A 874 19.06 34.79 7.44
N GLY A 875 18.54 35.48 8.46
CA GLY A 875 18.11 36.88 8.37
C GLY A 875 16.75 37.09 7.69
N LEU A 876 16.04 36.02 7.32
CA LEU A 876 14.67 36.09 6.79
C LEU A 876 13.69 36.30 7.94
N THR A 877 13.52 37.55 8.40
CA THR A 877 12.78 37.88 9.63
C THR A 877 11.30 38.24 9.45
N GLY A 878 10.85 38.55 8.23
CA GLY A 878 9.48 38.99 7.94
C GLY A 878 8.39 38.02 8.44
N VAL A 879 7.19 38.51 8.77
CA VAL A 879 6.20 37.74 9.55
C VAL A 879 5.77 36.41 8.90
N ASN A 880 5.79 36.33 7.57
CA ASN A 880 5.42 35.13 6.81
C ASN A 880 6.63 34.28 6.38
N SER A 881 7.85 34.59 6.82
CA SER A 881 9.04 33.77 6.53
C SER A 881 9.04 32.44 7.30
N GLY A 882 9.73 31.45 6.75
CA GLY A 882 9.83 30.12 7.33
C GLY A 882 10.32 29.11 6.28
N GLY A 883 9.82 27.88 6.35
CA GLY A 883 10.15 26.86 5.35
C GLY A 883 9.44 25.54 5.57
N VAL A 884 9.84 24.54 4.77
CA VAL A 884 9.22 23.22 4.71
C VAL A 884 10.29 22.16 4.40
N SER A 885 10.18 20.96 4.98
CA SER A 885 11.18 19.90 4.77
C SER A 885 11.04 19.21 3.41
N GLN A 886 12.19 18.86 2.83
CA GLN A 886 12.34 18.34 1.46
C GLN A 886 13.21 17.07 1.46
N PRO A 887 12.95 16.08 0.58
CA PRO A 887 13.67 14.81 0.50
C PRO A 887 15.03 14.96 -0.22
N GLY A 888 15.94 15.70 0.42
CA GLY A 888 17.25 16.09 -0.13
C GLY A 888 17.24 17.46 -0.82
N GLY A 889 18.38 18.15 -0.81
CA GLY A 889 18.54 19.48 -1.41
C GLY A 889 18.18 19.56 -2.91
N SER A 890 18.32 18.45 -3.66
CA SER A 890 17.86 18.41 -5.05
C SER A 890 16.35 18.67 -5.18
N ALA A 891 15.54 18.18 -4.25
CA ALA A 891 14.09 18.45 -4.21
C ALA A 891 13.77 19.87 -3.71
N ALA A 892 14.63 20.46 -2.88
CA ALA A 892 14.53 21.86 -2.47
C ALA A 892 14.78 22.81 -3.66
N ASN A 893 15.89 22.64 -4.39
CA ASN A 893 16.21 23.44 -5.58
C ASN A 893 15.17 23.24 -6.71
N GLN A 894 14.61 22.03 -6.84
CA GLN A 894 13.50 21.75 -7.75
C GLN A 894 12.23 22.51 -7.35
N SER A 895 11.90 22.51 -6.05
CA SER A 895 10.71 23.19 -5.54
C SER A 895 10.83 24.71 -5.66
N SER A 896 12.01 25.30 -5.41
CA SER A 896 12.22 26.74 -5.57
C SER A 896 12.12 27.19 -7.03
N MET A 897 12.58 26.39 -8.00
CA MET A 897 12.34 26.68 -9.43
C MET A 897 10.86 26.72 -9.79
N VAL A 898 10.07 25.77 -9.31
CA VAL A 898 8.62 25.70 -9.60
C VAL A 898 7.89 26.84 -8.90
N ILE A 899 8.24 27.16 -7.65
CA ILE A 899 7.73 28.33 -6.93
C ILE A 899 8.08 29.61 -7.71
N ALA A 900 9.32 29.79 -8.15
CA ALA A 900 9.73 30.96 -8.92
C ALA A 900 8.93 31.12 -10.23
N ARG A 901 8.86 30.06 -11.05
CA ARG A 901 8.10 30.09 -12.31
C ARG A 901 6.62 30.37 -12.05
N ASN A 902 5.99 29.66 -11.12
CA ASN A 902 4.56 29.75 -10.88
C ASN A 902 4.13 31.06 -10.18
N ASN A 903 5.06 31.84 -9.63
CA ASN A 903 4.77 33.18 -9.09
C ASN A 903 5.06 34.30 -10.07
N LEU A 904 6.10 34.18 -10.91
CA LEU A 904 6.44 35.15 -11.96
C LEU A 904 5.58 34.98 -13.23
N PHE A 905 5.12 33.76 -13.49
CA PHE A 905 4.35 33.33 -14.67
C PHE A 905 3.23 32.36 -14.23
N PRO A 906 2.19 32.84 -13.51
CA PRO A 906 1.16 32.00 -12.91
C PRO A 906 0.32 31.20 -13.91
N GLU A 907 0.22 31.65 -15.16
CA GLU A 907 -0.41 30.91 -16.26
C GLU A 907 0.24 29.52 -16.47
N THR A 908 1.52 29.37 -16.10
CA THR A 908 2.25 28.10 -16.23
C THR A 908 1.78 26.99 -15.28
N LYS A 909 0.89 27.31 -14.32
CA LYS A 909 0.16 26.31 -13.52
C LYS A 909 -0.93 25.59 -14.31
N THR A 910 -1.48 26.22 -15.35
CA THR A 910 -2.62 25.71 -16.13
C THR A 910 -2.28 25.44 -17.60
N GLU A 911 -1.52 26.34 -18.24
CA GLU A 911 -1.21 26.32 -19.68
C GLU A 911 0.17 25.68 -20.00
N GLY A 912 0.90 25.24 -18.98
CA GLY A 912 2.29 24.78 -19.12
C GLY A 912 3.23 25.93 -19.51
N ASN A 913 4.33 25.63 -20.19
CA ASN A 913 5.33 26.67 -20.54
C ASN A 913 4.88 27.57 -21.72
N GLY A 914 3.80 27.23 -22.43
CA GLY A 914 3.33 27.95 -23.61
C GLY A 914 4.43 28.12 -24.66
N SER A 915 4.53 29.33 -25.23
CA SER A 915 5.64 29.70 -26.14
C SER A 915 6.89 30.25 -25.42
N ARG A 916 6.93 30.24 -24.07
CA ARG A 916 8.03 30.84 -23.31
C ARG A 916 9.26 29.92 -23.28
N ARG A 917 10.37 30.39 -23.85
CA ARG A 917 11.69 29.77 -23.70
C ARG A 917 12.30 30.18 -22.36
N PHE A 918 11.86 29.54 -21.27
CA PHE A 918 12.39 29.81 -19.93
C PHE A 918 13.89 29.56 -19.85
N VAL A 919 14.61 30.46 -19.18
CA VAL A 919 16.06 30.41 -18.98
C VAL A 919 16.41 30.73 -17.53
N LEU A 920 17.41 30.02 -17.01
CA LEU A 920 17.84 30.12 -15.63
C LEU A 920 19.37 30.01 -15.50
N PHE A 921 19.92 30.63 -14.48
CA PHE A 921 21.35 30.88 -14.35
C PHE A 921 21.92 30.19 -13.10
N THR A 922 23.12 29.65 -13.21
CA THR A 922 23.85 29.02 -12.09
C THR A 922 25.35 29.20 -12.28
N SER A 923 26.12 29.17 -11.19
CA SER A 923 27.58 29.05 -11.28
C SER A 923 27.97 27.83 -12.13
N ALA A 924 29.04 27.93 -12.92
CA ALA A 924 29.62 26.79 -13.64
C ALA A 924 30.05 25.64 -12.70
N HIS A 925 30.28 25.93 -11.41
CA HIS A 925 30.53 24.95 -10.34
C HIS A 925 29.29 24.65 -9.47
N GLY A 926 28.10 25.10 -9.91
CA GLY A 926 26.82 24.82 -9.27
C GLY A 926 26.41 23.35 -9.36
N HIS A 927 25.51 22.92 -8.48
CA HIS A 927 25.13 21.51 -8.39
C HIS A 927 24.20 21.08 -9.53
N TYR A 928 24.44 19.89 -10.12
CA TYR A 928 23.71 19.34 -11.27
C TYR A 928 22.19 19.17 -11.06
N SER A 929 21.68 19.31 -9.82
CA SER A 929 20.24 19.33 -9.52
C SER A 929 19.51 20.42 -10.32
N VAL A 930 20.18 21.54 -10.58
CA VAL A 930 19.67 22.66 -11.41
C VAL A 930 19.36 22.18 -12.84
N GLU A 931 20.27 21.44 -13.46
CA GLU A 931 20.08 20.90 -14.82
C GLU A 931 19.03 19.77 -14.84
N LYS A 932 19.07 18.85 -13.87
CA LYS A 932 18.06 17.79 -13.76
C LYS A 932 16.66 18.33 -13.50
N ALA A 933 16.54 19.44 -12.74
CA ALA A 933 15.28 20.16 -12.57
C ALA A 933 14.79 20.75 -13.90
N ALA A 934 15.68 21.42 -14.65
CA ALA A 934 15.34 21.98 -15.95
C ALA A 934 14.88 20.91 -16.97
N GLN A 935 15.53 19.75 -16.99
CA GLN A 935 15.07 18.58 -17.76
C GLN A 935 13.68 18.12 -17.29
N MET A 936 13.48 17.93 -15.99
CA MET A 936 12.26 17.38 -15.41
C MET A 936 11.03 18.31 -15.56
N PHE A 937 11.23 19.63 -15.60
CA PHE A 937 10.17 20.63 -15.77
C PHE A 937 9.99 21.14 -17.21
N GLY A 938 10.64 20.49 -18.19
CA GLY A 938 10.44 20.78 -19.61
C GLY A 938 11.06 22.10 -20.08
N PHE A 939 12.08 22.62 -19.39
CA PHE A 939 12.94 23.70 -19.92
C PHE A 939 14.12 23.11 -20.74
N GLY A 940 14.57 21.90 -20.37
CA GLY A 940 15.70 21.20 -20.98
C GLY A 940 17.07 21.71 -20.49
N SER A 941 18.13 20.92 -20.71
CA SER A 941 19.50 21.31 -20.31
C SER A 941 19.93 22.67 -20.88
N GLN A 942 19.54 22.95 -22.13
CA GLN A 942 19.89 24.19 -22.84
C GLN A 942 19.14 25.44 -22.33
N ALA A 943 18.26 25.31 -21.33
CA ALA A 943 17.73 26.45 -20.58
C ALA A 943 18.63 26.87 -19.40
N VAL A 944 19.59 26.02 -19.01
CA VAL A 944 20.52 26.29 -17.91
C VAL A 944 21.77 26.97 -18.46
N ARG A 945 21.95 28.24 -18.09
CA ARG A 945 23.16 29.00 -18.38
C ARG A 945 24.13 28.82 -17.21
N ALA A 946 25.17 28.02 -17.44
CA ALA A 946 26.37 28.08 -16.62
C ALA A 946 26.99 29.48 -16.77
N VAL A 947 27.26 30.13 -15.64
CA VAL A 947 27.88 31.45 -15.55
C VAL A 947 29.32 31.28 -15.09
N ASP A 948 30.22 31.99 -15.77
CA ASP A 948 31.65 31.94 -15.52
C ASP A 948 32.01 32.25 -14.06
N VAL A 949 33.07 31.60 -13.59
CA VAL A 949 33.58 31.68 -12.22
C VAL A 949 34.98 32.27 -12.21
N ASP A 950 35.35 32.88 -11.08
CA ASP A 950 36.73 33.31 -10.84
C ASP A 950 37.66 32.12 -10.53
N GLU A 951 38.96 32.39 -10.37
CA GLU A 951 40.00 31.41 -10.00
C GLU A 951 39.72 30.66 -8.68
N ARG A 952 38.78 31.17 -7.86
CA ARG A 952 38.36 30.60 -6.58
C ARG A 952 37.09 29.74 -6.73
N GLY A 953 36.53 29.67 -7.94
CA GLY A 953 35.31 28.95 -8.27
C GLY A 953 34.01 29.68 -7.92
N CYS A 954 34.04 30.98 -7.67
CA CYS A 954 32.90 31.82 -7.33
C CYS A 954 32.32 32.52 -8.57
N MET A 955 30.99 32.54 -8.73
CA MET A 955 30.31 33.17 -9.87
C MET A 955 30.70 34.65 -10.06
N ILE A 956 31.06 35.02 -11.29
CA ILE A 956 31.39 36.41 -11.67
C ILE A 956 30.09 37.21 -11.91
N PRO A 957 29.76 38.25 -11.10
CA PRO A 957 28.50 38.98 -11.24
C PRO A 957 28.35 39.71 -12.58
N ALA A 958 29.45 40.18 -13.16
CA ALA A 958 29.42 40.82 -14.49
C ALA A 958 29.08 39.84 -15.62
N ALA A 959 29.51 38.57 -15.50
CA ALA A 959 29.14 37.51 -16.44
C ALA A 959 27.67 37.12 -16.30
N LEU A 960 27.14 37.09 -15.07
CA LEU A 960 25.71 36.90 -14.80
C LEU A 960 24.86 38.00 -15.47
N ASP A 961 25.20 39.27 -15.24
CA ASP A 961 24.49 40.44 -15.79
C ASP A 961 24.47 40.40 -17.34
N ALA A 962 25.62 40.13 -17.96
CA ALA A 962 25.75 39.98 -19.41
C ALA A 962 24.99 38.76 -19.97
N ALA A 963 24.98 37.64 -19.26
CA ALA A 963 24.26 36.43 -19.68
C ALA A 963 22.73 36.60 -19.62
N ILE A 964 22.22 37.33 -18.61
CA ILE A 964 20.79 37.68 -18.49
C ILE A 964 20.38 38.62 -19.63
N GLU A 965 21.16 39.67 -19.90
CA GLU A 965 20.86 40.59 -21.01
C GLU A 965 20.99 39.91 -22.37
N LYS A 966 21.97 39.01 -22.57
CA LYS A 966 22.03 38.19 -23.80
C LYS A 966 20.77 37.36 -23.99
N ALA A 967 20.32 36.63 -22.97
CA ALA A 967 19.11 35.82 -23.05
C ALA A 967 17.84 36.66 -23.33
N LYS A 968 17.74 37.87 -22.78
CA LYS A 968 16.66 38.83 -23.13
C LYS A 968 16.72 39.25 -24.60
N ASN A 969 17.90 39.61 -25.10
CA ASN A 969 18.11 40.01 -26.50
C ASN A 969 17.89 38.86 -27.49
N ASP A 970 18.21 37.61 -27.11
CA ASP A 970 17.91 36.40 -27.88
C ASP A 970 16.41 36.02 -27.88
N GLY A 971 15.55 36.78 -27.19
CA GLY A 971 14.11 36.55 -27.07
C GLY A 971 13.74 35.36 -26.17
N GLU A 972 14.58 35.05 -25.19
CA GLU A 972 14.33 34.03 -24.16
C GLU A 972 13.64 34.65 -22.93
N THR A 973 13.30 33.85 -21.92
CA THR A 973 12.62 34.31 -20.70
C THR A 973 13.43 33.97 -19.43
N PRO A 974 14.46 34.78 -19.10
CA PRO A 974 15.13 34.75 -17.81
C PRO A 974 14.16 34.87 -16.62
N PHE A 975 14.20 33.94 -15.67
CA PHE A 975 13.33 33.98 -14.48
C PHE A 975 13.98 33.62 -13.13
N TYR A 976 15.13 32.93 -13.13
CA TYR A 976 15.68 32.31 -11.92
C TYR A 976 17.22 32.31 -11.89
N ILE A 977 17.78 32.57 -10.72
CA ILE A 977 19.23 32.53 -10.44
C ILE A 977 19.48 31.59 -9.26
N ASN A 978 20.42 30.66 -9.43
CA ASN A 978 20.95 29.78 -8.40
C ASN A 978 22.36 30.26 -7.99
N ALA A 979 22.45 30.97 -6.88
CA ALA A 979 23.74 31.26 -6.22
C ALA A 979 24.09 30.10 -5.28
N THR A 980 25.33 29.61 -5.33
CA THR A 980 25.78 28.43 -4.58
C THR A 980 26.58 28.85 -3.35
N ALA A 981 26.10 28.49 -2.15
CA ALA A 981 26.82 28.69 -0.90
C ALA A 981 27.52 27.38 -0.50
N GLY A 982 28.79 27.24 -0.91
CA GLY A 982 29.59 26.03 -0.78
C GLY A 982 29.41 25.08 -1.97
N THR A 983 30.17 25.29 -3.05
CA THR A 983 30.20 24.39 -4.22
C THR A 983 30.63 22.98 -3.82
N THR A 984 30.17 21.96 -4.57
CA THR A 984 30.38 20.54 -4.21
C THR A 984 31.83 20.10 -4.32
N VAL A 985 32.60 20.69 -5.24
CA VAL A 985 34.02 20.33 -5.45
C VAL A 985 34.95 21.22 -4.64
N LEU A 986 34.98 22.53 -4.91
CA LEU A 986 35.98 23.43 -4.32
C LEU A 986 35.56 24.05 -2.97
N GLY A 987 34.25 24.07 -2.66
CA GLY A 987 33.72 24.71 -1.45
C GLY A 987 33.50 26.22 -1.58
N SER A 988 33.57 26.76 -2.79
CA SER A 988 33.40 28.17 -3.14
C SER A 988 32.04 28.73 -2.72
N PHE A 989 31.95 30.03 -2.44
CA PHE A 989 30.71 30.73 -2.11
C PHE A 989 30.47 31.85 -3.12
N ASP A 990 29.41 31.76 -3.90
CA ASP A 990 29.03 32.81 -4.86
C ASP A 990 28.70 34.13 -4.12
N PRO A 991 29.06 35.31 -4.66
CA PRO A 991 28.90 36.59 -3.98
C PRO A 991 27.44 37.08 -3.97
N ILE A 992 26.64 36.55 -3.05
CA ILE A 992 25.19 36.79 -2.95
C ILE A 992 24.87 38.30 -2.85
N ASP A 993 25.66 39.05 -2.07
CA ASP A 993 25.57 40.51 -1.93
C ASP A 993 25.68 41.30 -3.25
N LYS A 994 26.38 40.75 -4.25
CA LYS A 994 26.52 41.31 -5.61
C LYS A 994 25.50 40.73 -6.59
N ILE A 995 25.02 39.51 -6.35
CA ILE A 995 24.03 38.83 -7.20
C ILE A 995 22.60 39.34 -6.93
N ALA A 996 22.24 39.62 -5.67
CA ALA A 996 20.89 40.08 -5.32
C ALA A 996 20.48 41.43 -5.98
N PRO A 997 21.37 42.44 -6.11
CA PRO A 997 21.09 43.62 -6.92
C PRO A 997 20.81 43.31 -8.40
N ILE A 998 21.50 42.33 -8.99
CA ILE A 998 21.31 41.91 -10.39
C ILE A 998 19.97 41.18 -10.56
N ALA A 999 19.64 40.26 -9.65
CA ALA A 999 18.34 39.59 -9.60
C ALA A 999 17.18 40.61 -9.57
N ARG A 1000 17.28 41.59 -8.66
CA ARG A 1000 16.31 42.69 -8.51
C ARG A 1000 16.25 43.61 -9.74
N LYS A 1001 17.40 43.99 -10.32
CA LYS A 1001 17.50 44.82 -11.53
C LYS A 1001 16.73 44.20 -12.71
N HIS A 1002 16.79 42.87 -12.86
CA HIS A 1002 16.25 42.20 -14.03
C HIS A 1002 14.88 41.54 -13.83
N GLY A 1003 14.38 41.45 -12.59
CA GLY A 1003 13.09 40.84 -12.24
C GLY A 1003 13.13 39.31 -12.05
N LEU A 1004 14.27 38.76 -11.61
CA LEU A 1004 14.49 37.31 -11.47
C LEU A 1004 14.42 36.88 -10.01
N TRP A 1005 13.94 35.66 -9.77
CA TRP A 1005 13.96 35.02 -8.45
C TRP A 1005 15.38 34.58 -8.07
N LEU A 1006 15.85 34.97 -6.88
CA LEU A 1006 17.11 34.54 -6.31
C LEU A 1006 16.89 33.35 -5.38
N HIS A 1007 17.41 32.19 -5.78
CA HIS A 1007 17.60 31.05 -4.91
C HIS A 1007 19.06 30.93 -4.47
N VAL A 1008 19.28 30.63 -3.19
CA VAL A 1008 20.60 30.28 -2.67
C VAL A 1008 20.64 28.80 -2.34
N ASP A 1009 21.44 28.03 -3.08
CA ASP A 1009 21.76 26.65 -2.75
C ASP A 1009 22.80 26.60 -1.62
N GLY A 1010 22.30 26.70 -0.39
CA GLY A 1010 23.04 26.46 0.84
C GLY A 1010 23.08 24.98 1.25
N SER A 1011 22.79 24.03 0.35
CA SER A 1011 22.74 22.61 0.69
C SER A 1011 24.04 22.06 1.27
N TRP A 1012 25.19 22.70 1.05
CA TRP A 1012 26.45 22.33 1.71
C TRP A 1012 26.89 23.41 2.70
N GLY A 1013 27.32 24.55 2.18
CA GLY A 1013 27.89 25.65 2.98
C GLY A 1013 26.86 26.48 3.75
N GLY A 1014 25.56 26.36 3.51
CA GLY A 1014 24.54 27.14 4.22
C GLY A 1014 24.54 26.94 5.74
N SER A 1015 25.02 25.77 6.21
CA SER A 1015 25.12 25.49 7.65
C SER A 1015 26.13 26.38 8.38
N VAL A 1016 27.04 27.09 7.69
CA VAL A 1016 27.96 28.04 8.35
C VAL A 1016 27.26 29.24 8.99
N VAL A 1017 25.95 29.42 8.77
CA VAL A 1017 25.11 30.41 9.43
C VAL A 1017 25.13 30.27 10.97
N PHE A 1018 25.34 29.06 11.49
CA PHE A 1018 25.48 28.78 12.91
C PHE A 1018 26.81 29.28 13.51
N SER A 1019 27.83 29.57 12.69
CA SER A 1019 29.14 30.02 13.15
C SER A 1019 29.33 31.53 13.02
N ASP A 1020 29.55 32.23 14.14
CA ASP A 1020 29.97 33.64 14.14
C ASP A 1020 31.26 33.87 13.34
N LYS A 1021 32.19 32.91 13.35
CA LYS A 1021 33.46 32.99 12.60
C LYS A 1021 33.28 32.81 11.10
N GLN A 1022 32.31 31.99 10.65
CA GLN A 1022 32.19 31.58 9.24
C GLN A 1022 30.98 32.17 8.50
N ARG A 1023 29.94 32.67 9.20
CA ARG A 1023 28.72 33.22 8.58
C ARG A 1023 28.94 34.38 7.61
N TYR A 1024 30.08 35.07 7.69
CA TYR A 1024 30.43 36.15 6.74
C TYR A 1024 30.49 35.67 5.28
N LYS A 1025 30.67 34.36 5.06
CA LYS A 1025 30.63 33.70 3.74
C LYS A 1025 29.22 33.71 3.10
N LEU A 1026 28.18 33.98 3.88
CA LEU A 1026 26.77 34.04 3.47
C LEU A 1026 26.25 35.49 3.34
N ARG A 1027 27.13 36.49 3.23
CA ARG A 1027 26.74 37.91 3.15
C ARG A 1027 25.78 38.16 1.98
N GLY A 1028 24.61 38.74 2.26
CA GLY A 1028 23.56 38.98 1.27
C GLY A 1028 22.54 37.84 1.15
N ILE A 1029 22.66 36.76 1.91
CA ILE A 1029 21.70 35.64 1.91
C ILE A 1029 20.30 36.06 2.41
N GLU A 1030 20.25 37.08 3.27
CA GLU A 1030 19.03 37.71 3.76
C GLU A 1030 18.22 38.42 2.64
N LEU A 1031 18.82 38.61 1.46
CA LEU A 1031 18.20 39.20 0.28
C LEU A 1031 17.62 38.14 -0.68
N ALA A 1032 17.76 36.84 -0.38
CA ALA A 1032 17.28 35.76 -1.23
C ALA A 1032 15.75 35.56 -1.11
N ASP A 1033 15.11 35.17 -2.20
CA ASP A 1033 13.69 34.79 -2.19
C ASP A 1033 13.48 33.43 -1.53
N SER A 1034 14.48 32.54 -1.67
CA SER A 1034 14.48 31.21 -1.07
C SER A 1034 15.89 30.65 -0.85
N ILE A 1035 16.05 29.80 0.16
CA ILE A 1035 17.33 29.19 0.54
C ILE A 1035 17.12 27.68 0.74
N SER A 1036 17.96 26.84 0.15
CA SER A 1036 18.01 25.41 0.53
C SER A 1036 19.11 25.16 1.58
N ILE A 1037 18.85 24.26 2.52
CA ILE A 1037 19.86 23.80 3.49
C ILE A 1037 19.70 22.29 3.72
N CYS A 1038 20.83 21.57 3.79
CA CYS A 1038 20.86 20.15 4.18
C CYS A 1038 21.62 19.96 5.50
N PRO A 1039 20.95 20.01 6.66
CA PRO A 1039 21.53 19.59 7.94
C PRO A 1039 22.13 18.18 7.91
N HIS A 1040 21.66 17.30 7.01
CA HIS A 1040 22.25 15.98 6.83
C HIS A 1040 23.65 15.94 6.20
N LYS A 1041 24.20 17.09 5.85
CA LYS A 1041 25.58 17.26 5.42
C LYS A 1041 26.44 17.77 6.57
N MET A 1042 26.75 19.07 6.60
CA MET A 1042 27.71 19.69 7.53
C MET A 1042 27.35 19.56 9.02
N LEU A 1043 26.07 19.36 9.38
CA LEU A 1043 25.63 19.17 10.78
C LEU A 1043 25.47 17.68 11.16
N ASN A 1044 25.83 16.76 10.28
CA ASN A 1044 25.76 15.30 10.47
C ASN A 1044 24.40 14.77 11.02
N VAL A 1045 23.29 15.43 10.67
CA VAL A 1045 21.94 14.91 10.94
C VAL A 1045 21.68 13.68 10.04
N PRO A 1046 20.95 12.62 10.44
CA PRO A 1046 20.81 11.45 9.60
C PRO A 1046 20.03 11.74 8.30
N LEU A 1047 20.49 11.15 7.18
CA LEU A 1047 19.81 11.26 5.90
C LEU A 1047 18.40 10.63 5.93
N THR A 1048 17.40 11.17 5.23
CA THR A 1048 17.32 12.56 4.73
C THR A 1048 17.02 13.54 5.86
N CYS A 1049 17.52 14.77 5.72
CA CYS A 1049 17.06 15.94 6.49
C CYS A 1049 17.49 17.23 5.77
N SER A 1050 16.55 17.94 5.16
CA SER A 1050 16.79 19.18 4.42
C SER A 1050 15.55 20.03 4.34
N PHE A 1051 15.72 21.33 4.16
CA PHE A 1051 14.63 22.31 4.11
C PHE A 1051 14.75 23.16 2.86
N LEU A 1052 13.59 23.59 2.34
CA LEU A 1052 13.51 24.81 1.54
C LEU A 1052 12.90 25.91 2.43
N LEU A 1053 13.64 26.99 2.60
CA LEU A 1053 13.25 28.18 3.34
C LEU A 1053 12.85 29.28 2.35
N GLY A 1054 11.92 30.14 2.74
CA GLY A 1054 11.42 31.24 1.93
C GLY A 1054 11.28 32.53 2.73
N LYS A 1055 11.51 33.67 2.08
CA LYS A 1055 11.24 34.99 2.68
C LYS A 1055 9.75 35.18 3.04
N ASP A 1056 8.87 34.50 2.31
CA ASP A 1056 7.41 34.55 2.46
C ASP A 1056 6.79 33.21 1.99
N LEU A 1057 6.13 32.50 2.90
CA LEU A 1057 5.46 31.23 2.62
C LEU A 1057 4.17 31.39 1.79
N ARG A 1058 3.62 32.60 1.67
CA ARG A 1058 2.46 32.87 0.81
C ARG A 1058 2.79 32.65 -0.66
N GLU A 1059 4.01 32.99 -1.07
CA GLU A 1059 4.51 32.70 -2.42
C GLU A 1059 4.75 31.19 -2.61
N PHE A 1060 5.15 30.45 -1.57
CA PHE A 1060 5.29 28.99 -1.64
C PHE A 1060 3.93 28.32 -1.85
N HIS A 1061 2.93 28.71 -1.05
CA HIS A 1061 1.55 28.28 -1.20
C HIS A 1061 0.99 28.64 -2.58
N LYS A 1062 1.02 29.92 -2.97
CA LYS A 1062 0.58 30.40 -4.30
C LYS A 1062 1.23 29.64 -5.45
N GLY A 1063 2.53 29.36 -5.35
CA GLY A 1063 3.29 28.58 -6.32
C GLY A 1063 2.87 27.11 -6.42
N MET A 1064 2.60 26.44 -5.30
CA MET A 1064 2.39 24.99 -5.23
C MET A 1064 0.92 24.54 -5.15
N THR A 1065 0.05 25.33 -4.50
CA THR A 1065 -1.32 24.93 -4.13
C THR A 1065 -2.17 24.45 -5.31
N LEU A 1066 -2.95 23.39 -5.09
CA LEU A 1066 -3.91 22.82 -6.03
C LEU A 1066 -5.15 22.29 -5.29
N PRO A 1067 -6.36 22.36 -5.89
CA PRO A 1067 -7.61 21.94 -5.23
C PRO A 1067 -7.69 20.40 -5.05
N ALA A 1068 -7.12 19.90 -3.96
CA ALA A 1068 -7.12 18.49 -3.57
C ALA A 1068 -8.15 18.21 -2.46
N GLY A 1069 -9.44 18.38 -2.75
CA GLY A 1069 -10.57 18.26 -1.80
C GLY A 1069 -10.82 16.88 -1.18
N TYR A 1070 -9.90 15.92 -1.34
CA TYR A 1070 -9.86 14.66 -0.57
C TYR A 1070 -8.84 14.71 0.58
N LEU A 1071 -8.10 15.81 0.70
CA LEU A 1071 -6.92 15.97 1.54
C LEU A 1071 -6.95 17.33 2.25
N PHE A 1072 -7.05 18.42 1.48
CA PHE A 1072 -7.10 19.79 1.97
C PHE A 1072 -8.55 20.24 2.10
N HIS A 1073 -9.21 19.84 3.19
CA HIS A 1073 -10.62 20.12 3.43
C HIS A 1073 -10.90 21.58 3.83
N ASN A 1074 -9.87 22.39 4.06
CA ASN A 1074 -10.01 23.80 4.44
C ASN A 1074 -10.49 24.68 3.27
N ALA A 1075 -10.54 24.16 2.04
CA ALA A 1075 -10.89 24.91 0.83
C ALA A 1075 -12.30 25.54 0.90
N ASP A 1076 -13.24 24.90 1.59
CA ASP A 1076 -14.61 25.38 1.76
C ASP A 1076 -14.70 26.71 2.57
N ASP A 1077 -13.66 27.06 3.33
CA ASP A 1077 -13.56 28.33 4.08
C ASP A 1077 -12.80 29.45 3.34
N VAL A 1078 -12.19 29.18 2.16
CA VAL A 1078 -11.31 30.16 1.47
C VAL A 1078 -12.02 30.89 0.31
N ASP A 1079 -13.09 30.34 -0.26
CA ASP A 1079 -13.78 30.92 -1.43
C ASP A 1079 -14.81 32.03 -1.08
N ASN A 1080 -14.69 32.60 0.13
CA ASN A 1080 -15.25 33.90 0.46
C ASN A 1080 -14.12 34.86 0.85
N GLY A 1081 -13.97 35.95 0.08
CA GLY A 1081 -12.99 36.99 0.35
C GLY A 1081 -13.24 37.69 1.69
N SER A 1082 -12.60 37.17 2.74
CA SER A 1082 -12.44 37.80 4.05
C SER A 1082 -10.92 38.00 4.28
N ALA A 1083 -10.30 39.15 4.01
CA ALA A 1083 -10.87 40.50 4.00
C ALA A 1083 -11.81 40.72 5.19
N ILE A 1084 -11.22 40.59 6.39
CA ILE A 1084 -11.84 40.93 7.67
C ILE A 1084 -12.66 42.20 7.45
N LYS A 1085 -13.98 42.12 7.63
CA LYS A 1085 -14.85 43.30 7.63
C LYS A 1085 -14.67 44.06 8.94
N THR A 1086 -13.50 44.67 9.08
CA THR A 1086 -13.30 45.82 9.94
C THR A 1086 -14.37 46.86 9.59
N ASP A 1087 -15.00 47.39 10.62
CA ASP A 1087 -15.90 48.52 10.50
C ASP A 1087 -15.17 49.67 9.77
N PRO A 1088 -15.76 50.33 8.76
CA PRO A 1088 -15.14 51.49 8.10
C PRO A 1088 -14.71 52.62 9.05
N SER A 1089 -15.18 52.62 10.31
CA SER A 1089 -14.67 53.50 11.37
C SER A 1089 -13.25 53.16 11.87
N SER A 1090 -12.78 51.92 11.75
CA SER A 1090 -11.55 51.43 12.41
C SER A 1090 -10.29 51.59 11.54
N LEU A 1091 -10.02 52.82 11.08
CA LEU A 1091 -8.75 53.21 10.46
C LEU A 1091 -7.65 53.39 11.52
N ILE A 1092 -7.15 52.29 12.09
CA ILE A 1092 -6.08 52.31 13.10
C ILE A 1092 -4.99 51.27 12.78
N LEU A 1093 -3.90 51.77 12.18
CA LEU A 1093 -2.55 51.23 12.00
C LEU A 1093 -2.34 49.84 11.34
N ASP A 1094 -1.39 49.82 10.41
CA ASP A 1094 -0.83 48.62 9.81
C ASP A 1094 -0.25 47.66 10.86
N THR A 1095 -0.86 46.48 10.97
CA THR A 1095 -0.25 45.32 11.64
C THR A 1095 -0.32 44.13 10.70
N GLU A 1096 0.84 43.64 10.25
CA GLU A 1096 0.91 42.49 9.35
C GLU A 1096 0.42 41.22 10.07
N VAL A 1097 -0.81 40.81 9.80
CA VAL A 1097 -1.34 39.54 10.32
C VAL A 1097 -0.61 38.38 9.67
N GLN A 1098 -0.04 37.50 10.49
CA GLN A 1098 0.65 36.30 10.03
C GLN A 1098 -0.34 35.34 9.33
N GLN A 1099 -0.03 34.93 8.10
CA GLN A 1099 -0.81 33.92 7.40
C GLN A 1099 -0.19 32.54 7.66
N GLU A 1100 -0.94 31.68 8.36
CA GLU A 1100 -0.44 30.38 8.78
C GLU A 1100 -0.92 29.23 7.88
N PHE A 1101 0.05 28.56 7.25
CA PHE A 1101 -0.17 27.31 6.55
C PHE A 1101 0.08 26.14 7.51
N TRP A 1102 -0.91 25.27 7.68
CA TRP A 1102 -0.87 24.13 8.60
C TRP A 1102 -0.81 22.77 7.88
N ASP A 1103 -1.45 22.65 6.71
CA ASP A 1103 -1.35 21.45 5.87
C ASP A 1103 -0.14 21.55 4.95
N LEU A 1104 1.03 21.29 5.54
CA LEU A 1104 2.35 21.55 4.94
C LEU A 1104 2.63 20.82 3.61
N ALA A 1105 1.82 19.84 3.19
CA ALA A 1105 1.94 19.27 1.85
C ALA A 1105 1.61 20.27 0.74
N ASP A 1106 0.68 21.21 0.95
CA ASP A 1106 0.24 22.18 -0.08
C ASP A 1106 1.30 23.26 -0.39
N LEU A 1107 2.38 23.30 0.39
CA LEU A 1107 3.60 24.08 0.13
C LEU A 1107 4.62 23.33 -0.74
N THR A 1108 4.29 22.13 -1.26
CA THR A 1108 5.26 21.20 -1.87
C THR A 1108 4.65 20.37 -3.02
N PRO A 1109 5.49 19.78 -3.90
CA PRO A 1109 5.04 18.79 -4.88
C PRO A 1109 4.78 17.39 -4.28
N GLN A 1110 4.75 17.24 -2.95
CA GLN A 1110 4.69 15.95 -2.25
C GLN A 1110 3.38 15.77 -1.48
N CYS A 1111 2.56 14.77 -1.86
CA CYS A 1111 1.39 14.37 -1.07
C CYS A 1111 1.79 13.55 0.19
N GLY A 1112 2.77 12.65 0.06
CA GLY A 1112 3.31 11.86 1.18
C GLY A 1112 4.69 12.37 1.59
N ARG A 1113 4.86 12.70 2.88
CA ARG A 1113 6.05 13.35 3.43
C ARG A 1113 6.42 12.76 4.80
N ARG A 1114 7.73 12.68 5.08
CA ARG A 1114 8.27 12.21 6.37
C ARG A 1114 8.66 13.40 7.24
N GLY A 1115 8.45 13.30 8.55
CA GLY A 1115 8.80 14.35 9.52
C GLY A 1115 10.30 14.49 9.81
N ASP A 1116 11.16 14.47 8.78
CA ASP A 1116 12.62 14.49 8.92
C ASP A 1116 13.14 15.76 9.63
N SER A 1117 12.32 16.81 9.72
CA SER A 1117 12.54 18.01 10.54
C SER A 1117 12.74 17.73 12.03
N LEU A 1118 12.11 16.67 12.58
CA LEU A 1118 12.32 16.24 13.96
C LEU A 1118 13.80 15.91 14.27
N LYS A 1119 14.55 15.40 13.28
CA LYS A 1119 15.95 15.03 13.45
C LYS A 1119 16.83 16.25 13.74
N LEU A 1120 16.61 17.35 13.02
CA LEU A 1120 17.27 18.61 13.32
C LEU A 1120 16.76 19.18 14.63
N ALA A 1121 15.43 19.22 14.85
CA ALA A 1121 14.84 19.79 16.06
C ALA A 1121 15.43 19.18 17.35
N LEU A 1122 15.46 17.84 17.46
CA LEU A 1122 16.01 17.16 18.64
C LEU A 1122 17.54 17.31 18.73
N SER A 1123 18.26 17.32 17.61
CA SER A 1123 19.71 17.59 17.62
C SER A 1123 20.01 19.02 18.11
N TRP A 1124 19.24 20.01 17.66
CA TRP A 1124 19.39 21.41 18.06
C TRP A 1124 18.99 21.64 19.53
N ILE A 1125 17.94 20.97 20.01
CA ILE A 1125 17.57 20.97 21.44
C ILE A 1125 18.67 20.35 22.31
N TYR A 1126 19.39 19.34 21.81
CA TYR A 1126 20.44 18.64 22.57
C TYR A 1126 21.80 19.37 22.56
N TYR A 1127 22.24 19.86 21.39
CA TYR A 1127 23.55 20.53 21.24
C TYR A 1127 23.48 22.05 21.41
N GLY A 1128 22.31 22.66 21.24
CA GLY A 1128 22.14 24.11 21.13
C GLY A 1128 22.74 24.68 19.85
N THR A 1129 22.50 25.98 19.61
CA THR A 1129 23.18 26.73 18.53
C THR A 1129 24.70 26.78 18.78
N GLU A 1130 25.10 26.84 20.05
CA GLU A 1130 26.49 26.80 20.52
C GLU A 1130 27.21 25.50 20.14
N GLY A 1131 26.62 24.33 20.40
CA GLY A 1131 27.24 23.05 20.00
C GLY A 1131 27.39 22.92 18.49
N PHE A 1132 26.45 23.43 17.69
CA PHE A 1132 26.61 23.48 16.23
C PHE A 1132 27.67 24.50 15.76
N ARG A 1133 27.76 25.68 16.39
CA ARG A 1133 28.83 26.67 16.16
C ARG A 1133 30.20 26.03 16.34
N ASP A 1134 30.42 25.41 17.50
CA ASP A 1134 31.72 24.85 17.89
C ASP A 1134 32.08 23.62 17.05
N TYR A 1135 31.08 22.82 16.66
CA TYR A 1135 31.23 21.69 15.74
C TYR A 1135 31.68 22.13 14.33
N ILE A 1136 31.11 23.20 13.79
CA ILE A 1136 31.51 23.79 12.51
C ILE A 1136 32.91 24.39 12.61
N ASP A 1137 33.18 25.17 13.65
CA ASP A 1137 34.47 25.83 13.84
C ASP A 1137 35.62 24.82 13.95
N HIS A 1138 35.45 23.74 14.73
CA HIS A 1138 36.40 22.63 14.77
C HIS A 1138 36.63 22.02 13.38
N ALA A 1139 35.56 21.77 12.61
CA ALA A 1139 35.69 21.22 11.27
C ALA A 1139 36.50 22.14 10.33
N PHE A 1140 36.31 23.46 10.42
CA PHE A 1140 37.09 24.45 9.67
C PHE A 1140 38.55 24.52 10.13
N ASP A 1141 38.83 24.43 11.44
CA ASP A 1141 40.18 24.39 11.98
C ASP A 1141 40.94 23.12 11.55
N ILE A 1142 40.25 21.98 11.45
CA ILE A 1142 40.79 20.73 10.88
C ILE A 1142 41.06 20.88 9.37
N ALA A 1143 40.13 21.47 8.60
CA ALA A 1143 40.32 21.68 7.15
C ALA A 1143 41.48 22.65 6.85
N GLY A 1144 41.59 23.74 7.60
CA GLY A 1144 42.72 24.67 7.53
C GLY A 1144 44.04 24.01 7.94
N GLY A 1145 44.02 23.18 8.99
CA GLY A 1145 45.16 22.36 9.40
C GLY A 1145 45.64 21.41 8.31
N MET A 1146 44.72 20.76 7.59
CA MET A 1146 45.04 19.90 6.46
C MET A 1146 45.69 20.67 5.30
N ALA A 1147 45.11 21.80 4.90
CA ALA A 1147 45.61 22.60 3.80
C ALA A 1147 47.01 23.18 4.11
N ALA A 1148 47.24 23.64 5.35
CA ALA A 1148 48.56 24.07 5.80
C ALA A 1148 49.60 22.95 5.75
N HIS A 1149 49.25 21.74 6.21
CA HIS A 1149 50.13 20.56 6.14
C HIS A 1149 50.48 20.16 4.70
N ILE A 1150 49.49 20.13 3.81
CA ILE A 1150 49.70 19.89 2.37
C ILE A 1150 50.65 20.94 1.77
N VAL A 1151 50.53 22.20 2.15
CA VAL A 1151 51.38 23.30 1.66
C VAL A 1151 52.81 23.20 2.21
N SER A 1152 53.01 22.73 3.45
CA SER A 1152 54.36 22.47 3.99
C SER A 1152 55.01 21.22 3.39
N SER A 1153 54.23 20.20 3.00
CA SER A 1153 54.73 18.92 2.46
C SER A 1153 55.06 18.99 0.95
N LYS A 1154 55.50 20.14 0.45
CA LYS A 1154 56.01 20.30 -0.92
C LYS A 1154 57.43 19.73 -1.03
N PRO A 1155 57.79 19.08 -2.16
CA PRO A 1155 57.03 18.99 -3.41
C PRO A 1155 56.04 17.82 -3.50
N LYS A 1156 55.97 16.91 -2.52
CA LYS A 1156 55.15 15.68 -2.60
C LYS A 1156 53.66 15.96 -2.89
N PHE A 1157 53.10 17.01 -2.30
CA PHE A 1157 51.71 17.42 -2.52
C PHE A 1157 51.57 18.79 -3.19
N SER A 1158 50.49 18.98 -3.94
CA SER A 1158 50.10 20.25 -4.56
C SER A 1158 48.63 20.58 -4.27
N LEU A 1159 48.39 21.56 -3.40
CA LEU A 1159 47.05 22.04 -3.05
C LEU A 1159 46.36 22.69 -4.28
N VAL A 1160 45.06 22.41 -4.44
CA VAL A 1160 44.14 23.01 -5.43
C VAL A 1160 43.14 23.94 -4.73
N SER A 1161 42.73 23.63 -3.50
CA SER A 1161 41.94 24.54 -2.65
C SER A 1161 42.74 25.79 -2.24
N GLU A 1162 42.02 26.83 -1.79
CA GLU A 1162 42.63 27.92 -1.02
C GLU A 1162 43.22 27.41 0.32
N ASN A 1163 44.11 28.20 0.93
CA ASN A 1163 44.59 27.97 2.29
C ASN A 1163 44.37 29.24 3.16
N PRO A 1164 43.47 29.22 4.16
CA PRO A 1164 42.59 28.11 4.52
C PRO A 1164 41.52 27.82 3.44
N PRO A 1165 40.99 26.59 3.36
CA PRO A 1165 39.93 26.24 2.40
C PRO A 1165 38.65 27.08 2.58
N PRO A 1166 37.87 27.31 1.50
CA PRO A 1166 36.65 28.09 1.59
C PRO A 1166 35.53 27.37 2.35
N CYS A 1167 35.54 26.03 2.36
CA CYS A 1167 34.62 25.14 3.09
C CYS A 1167 35.34 23.86 3.56
N LEU A 1168 34.62 22.85 4.06
CA LEU A 1168 35.18 21.66 4.73
C LEU A 1168 35.80 20.60 3.80
N GLN A 1169 36.00 20.88 2.52
CA GLN A 1169 36.69 19.97 1.61
C GLN A 1169 38.02 20.54 1.11
N ILE A 1170 39.00 19.65 0.99
CA ILE A 1170 40.40 19.97 0.72
C ILE A 1170 40.82 19.22 -0.54
N CYS A 1171 41.10 20.01 -1.60
CA CYS A 1171 41.41 19.53 -2.93
C CYS A 1171 42.92 19.59 -3.17
N PHE A 1172 43.54 18.50 -3.62
CA PHE A 1172 44.99 18.43 -3.88
C PHE A 1172 45.40 17.28 -4.82
N TYR A 1173 46.57 17.40 -5.42
CA TYR A 1173 47.28 16.31 -6.11
C TYR A 1173 48.43 15.76 -5.25
N TYR A 1174 48.75 14.48 -5.45
CA TYR A 1174 50.02 13.87 -5.03
C TYR A 1174 50.94 13.69 -6.24
N ASN A 1175 52.25 13.89 -6.07
CA ASN A 1175 53.31 13.85 -7.10
C ASN A 1175 52.85 14.43 -8.46
N LYS A 1176 52.34 15.67 -8.43
CA LYS A 1176 51.67 16.31 -9.57
C LYS A 1176 52.60 16.42 -10.79
N GLN A 1177 52.24 15.73 -11.86
CA GLN A 1177 52.92 15.80 -13.15
C GLN A 1177 52.56 17.08 -13.89
N THR A 1178 53.46 17.55 -14.74
CA THR A 1178 53.30 18.73 -15.60
C THR A 1178 53.78 18.45 -17.04
N GLY A 1179 53.36 19.27 -18.00
CA GLY A 1179 53.68 19.08 -19.42
C GLY A 1179 52.74 18.12 -20.16
N GLU A 1180 53.18 17.61 -21.31
CA GLU A 1180 52.34 16.78 -22.19
C GLU A 1180 51.98 15.43 -21.57
N GLY A 1181 50.71 15.04 -21.69
CA GLY A 1181 50.14 13.85 -21.05
C GLY A 1181 50.04 13.92 -19.52
N ALA A 1182 50.29 15.07 -18.89
CA ALA A 1182 50.26 15.21 -17.43
C ALA A 1182 48.88 14.90 -16.81
N ALA A 1183 47.79 15.35 -17.44
CA ALA A 1183 46.44 15.14 -16.92
C ALA A 1183 46.07 13.65 -16.81
N GLU A 1184 46.45 12.82 -17.79
CA GLU A 1184 46.23 11.37 -17.77
C GLU A 1184 47.05 10.68 -16.67
N LYS A 1185 48.31 11.12 -16.47
CA LYS A 1185 49.18 10.62 -15.39
C LYS A 1185 48.60 11.00 -14.02
N ASN A 1186 48.17 12.24 -13.83
CA ASN A 1186 47.57 12.72 -12.58
C ASN A 1186 46.26 11.97 -12.27
N CYS A 1187 45.40 11.71 -13.28
CA CYS A 1187 44.26 10.80 -13.13
C CYS A 1187 44.69 9.41 -12.64
N ALA A 1188 45.66 8.78 -13.30
CA ALA A 1188 46.11 7.43 -12.94
C ALA A 1188 46.77 7.34 -11.55
N ILE A 1189 47.49 8.39 -11.11
CA ILE A 1189 48.09 8.47 -9.76
C ILE A 1189 46.98 8.57 -8.71
N THR A 1190 46.11 9.58 -8.81
CA THR A 1190 45.00 9.81 -7.87
C THR A 1190 44.08 8.60 -7.77
N GLU A 1191 43.67 8.02 -8.91
CA GLU A 1191 42.79 6.84 -8.92
C GLU A 1191 43.42 5.63 -8.23
N LYS A 1192 44.68 5.28 -8.53
CA LYS A 1192 45.34 4.11 -7.92
C LYS A 1192 45.45 4.26 -6.41
N ILE A 1193 45.83 5.45 -5.93
CA ILE A 1193 45.97 5.73 -4.50
C ILE A 1193 44.60 5.69 -3.80
N CYS A 1194 43.57 6.32 -4.37
CA CYS A 1194 42.19 6.24 -3.84
C CYS A 1194 41.70 4.79 -3.68
N HIS A 1195 41.98 3.90 -4.64
CA HIS A 1195 41.64 2.48 -4.50
C HIS A 1195 42.46 1.77 -3.40
N GLY A 1196 43.75 2.09 -3.27
CA GLY A 1196 44.61 1.54 -2.23
C GLY A 1196 44.22 1.96 -0.79
N LEU A 1197 43.68 3.18 -0.63
CA LEU A 1197 43.31 3.73 0.68
C LEU A 1197 42.24 2.90 1.41
N ILE A 1198 41.34 2.24 0.68
CA ILE A 1198 40.27 1.40 1.26
C ILE A 1198 40.87 0.25 2.08
N ALA A 1199 41.94 -0.37 1.59
CA ALA A 1199 42.66 -1.42 2.31
C ALA A 1199 43.38 -0.90 3.57
N ARG A 1200 43.74 0.39 3.61
CA ARG A 1200 44.25 1.10 4.80
C ARG A 1200 43.12 1.65 5.69
N GLY A 1201 41.85 1.34 5.42
CA GLY A 1201 40.73 1.85 6.21
C GLY A 1201 40.58 3.37 6.13
N PHE A 1202 40.83 3.94 4.95
CA PHE A 1202 40.45 5.30 4.55
C PHE A 1202 39.62 5.26 3.28
N MET A 1203 38.66 6.17 3.12
CA MET A 1203 37.86 6.31 1.91
C MET A 1203 37.80 7.80 1.55
N VAL A 1204 38.27 8.12 0.34
CA VAL A 1204 38.48 9.49 -0.16
C VAL A 1204 38.09 9.51 -1.63
N ASP A 1205 37.19 10.43 -1.98
CA ASP A 1205 36.71 10.63 -3.33
C ASP A 1205 37.68 11.50 -4.15
N TYR A 1206 37.54 11.49 -5.46
CA TYR A 1206 38.30 12.38 -6.35
C TYR A 1206 37.37 13.21 -7.23
N ALA A 1207 37.86 14.36 -7.70
CA ALA A 1207 37.14 15.24 -8.61
C ALA A 1207 37.97 15.50 -9.88
N PRO A 1208 37.33 15.74 -11.04
CA PRO A 1208 38.02 16.12 -12.25
C PRO A 1208 38.47 17.59 -12.20
N GLY A 1209 39.59 17.88 -12.84
CA GLY A 1209 40.09 19.22 -13.15
C GLY A 1209 40.87 19.23 -14.46
N GLU A 1210 41.29 20.40 -14.91
CA GLU A 1210 41.97 20.60 -16.20
C GLU A 1210 43.31 19.84 -16.28
N GLU A 1211 44.02 19.75 -15.14
CA GLU A 1211 45.30 19.04 -15.00
C GLU A 1211 45.12 17.58 -14.53
N GLY A 1212 43.93 17.00 -14.70
CA GLY A 1212 43.58 15.62 -14.31
C GLY A 1212 42.69 15.53 -13.07
N LYS A 1213 42.54 14.32 -12.51
CA LYS A 1213 41.78 14.11 -11.27
C LYS A 1213 42.63 14.39 -10.04
N PHE A 1214 42.04 15.07 -9.07
CA PHE A 1214 42.65 15.39 -7.77
C PHE A 1214 41.83 14.80 -6.62
N PHE A 1215 42.47 14.54 -5.49
CA PHE A 1215 41.81 14.08 -4.26
C PHE A 1215 40.86 15.18 -3.74
N ARG A 1216 39.65 14.82 -3.31
CA ARG A 1216 38.69 15.72 -2.66
C ARG A 1216 38.30 15.15 -1.30
N VAL A 1217 39.19 15.31 -0.33
CA VAL A 1217 38.97 14.92 1.07
C VAL A 1217 37.92 15.82 1.68
N VAL A 1218 36.93 15.26 2.38
CA VAL A 1218 35.86 16.01 3.05
C VAL A 1218 35.93 15.72 4.55
N VAL A 1219 36.08 16.76 5.37
CA VAL A 1219 36.10 16.63 6.84
C VAL A 1219 34.75 17.03 7.45
N ASN A 1220 34.51 16.59 8.69
CA ASN A 1220 33.33 16.94 9.48
C ASN A 1220 33.74 17.29 10.93
N GLY A 1221 32.81 17.80 11.74
CA GLY A 1221 33.12 18.22 13.11
C GLY A 1221 33.46 17.10 14.11
N GLN A 1222 33.40 15.83 13.70
CA GLN A 1222 33.96 14.70 14.47
C GLN A 1222 35.33 14.24 13.96
N THR A 1223 35.84 14.80 12.84
CA THR A 1223 37.14 14.41 12.29
C THR A 1223 38.27 14.82 13.25
N ARG A 1224 39.09 13.85 13.66
CA ARG A 1224 40.26 14.04 14.52
C ARG A 1224 41.47 14.53 13.71
N ARG A 1225 42.33 15.33 14.32
CA ARG A 1225 43.49 15.96 13.64
C ARG A 1225 44.51 14.92 13.18
N GLU A 1226 44.68 13.88 13.97
CA GLU A 1226 45.63 12.78 13.77
C GLU A 1226 45.23 11.92 12.58
N THR A 1227 43.92 11.77 12.34
CA THR A 1227 43.36 11.05 11.18
C THR A 1227 43.80 11.67 9.85
N ILE A 1228 43.89 13.00 9.81
CA ILE A 1228 44.30 13.75 8.62
C ILE A 1228 45.79 13.57 8.30
N PHE A 1229 46.65 13.65 9.32
CA PHE A 1229 48.08 13.35 9.15
C PHE A 1229 48.31 11.89 8.75
N GLY A 1230 47.56 10.97 9.38
CA GLY A 1230 47.53 9.56 9.02
C GLY A 1230 47.13 9.30 7.58
N LEU A 1231 46.11 9.99 7.06
CA LEU A 1231 45.72 9.93 5.65
C LEU A 1231 46.87 10.36 4.72
N THR A 1232 47.58 11.45 5.02
CA THR A 1232 48.73 11.85 4.19
C THR A 1232 49.86 10.82 4.22
N ASN A 1233 50.10 10.17 5.36
CA ASN A 1233 51.08 9.09 5.47
C ASN A 1233 50.65 7.86 4.64
N SER A 1234 49.36 7.48 4.69
CA SER A 1234 48.80 6.40 3.86
C SER A 1234 48.98 6.67 2.37
N ILE A 1235 48.78 7.93 1.92
CA ILE A 1235 48.96 8.34 0.53
C ILE A 1235 50.42 8.16 0.09
N GLU A 1236 51.38 8.56 0.93
CA GLU A 1236 52.82 8.37 0.68
C GLU A 1236 53.20 6.89 0.64
N GLU A 1237 52.82 6.09 1.63
CA GLU A 1237 53.15 4.65 1.67
C GLU A 1237 52.55 3.89 0.49
N ILE A 1238 51.33 4.23 0.05
CA ILE A 1238 50.70 3.59 -1.12
C ILE A 1238 51.42 4.00 -2.42
N ALA A 1239 51.84 5.26 -2.55
CA ALA A 1239 52.61 5.71 -3.71
C ALA A 1239 53.97 4.98 -3.80
N GLU A 1240 54.69 4.87 -2.67
CA GLU A 1240 55.96 4.14 -2.59
C GLU A 1240 55.77 2.64 -2.91
N GLN A 1241 54.69 2.02 -2.44
CA GLN A 1241 54.32 0.63 -2.76
C GLN A 1241 53.94 0.41 -4.24
N LEU A 1242 53.52 1.47 -4.94
CA LEU A 1242 53.14 1.43 -6.36
C LEU A 1242 54.24 1.96 -7.31
N GLY A 1243 55.34 2.52 -6.78
CA GLY A 1243 56.41 3.14 -7.55
C GLY A 1243 55.97 4.43 -8.28
N LEU A 1244 55.19 5.28 -7.60
CA LEU A 1244 54.59 6.52 -8.14
C LEU A 1244 55.26 7.81 -7.63
#